data_AF-A0A143HHH7-F1
#
_entry.id   AF-A0A143HHH7-F1
#
_cell.length_a   1.000
_cell.length_b   1.000
_cell.length_c   1.000
_cell.angle_alpha   90.00
_cell.angle_beta   90.00
_cell.angle_gamma   90.00
#
_symmetry.space_group_name_H-M   'P 1'
#
loop_
_entity.id
_entity.type
_entity.pdbx_description
1 polymer ?
#
loop_
_entity_poly.entity_id
_entity_poly.type
_entity_poly.pdbx_seq_one_letter_code
_entity_poly.pdbx_strand_id
1 'polypeptide(L)'
;MKVLKVLTASNLKMHKYLLLIGLVSLLLYGGLIEYTLLYKAKDPGNALQFSSFLIQSGMLFFLLIGYQLATKNLTSSLYQVANKEMRKLHCINISFLFILSLLFVLTFIISTNIYYHCIDPTNSFVKESSLFFLYYWWLPFIISALIGYIFGLSFSSKIVYVCIFIIWALLSPTNLNFLNNLLVNSQLIEVANWLQNINLGVPKVDELYNSLFSFEFDWYKKGMLLLTLILIVILQIIFLKKWRFQQFSIILVFVLLLCYSSIPYHYSKNQLQDIPTLAKEYEYYRNLESTPKQKYFDYRIDKVNLSIQNTNLFSVTATLQISNVKDPNIAFTLYKGFKIKNISLDNGKPVKYYQTGDYIYVNLSEINKKKINTLKFTYSGNGSLRNPSIGDVVYLPHNFTWIPSNQRMPTHYLFNQGVTAAAINNSPNIEYSLILRDNQRRYFTNLRYVGKGRYYGVAKGVTLITGELTHKHDNNMVVVYPSSWFPYKDEFKQYVTQYKEDLQRYNRLLKTKNKIPQRIILLPTLDPFISGINPHSIGDGTNLIIHLDPSKFTRVIPIEQGIPFQIDSAFNEYNSLTEKQRINWLIFNSFVGFKISNKSHAAESLFYFYLESIHSALTPNEQKILKDLINFRERLSNDFFKKWKYLICDNEEDDWKQIRSLIKESLLKERKS
;
A
#
# COMPACT_ATOMS: atom_id res chain seq x y z
N MET A 1 -59.92 25.38 -20.21
CA MET A 1 -59.44 24.91 -18.89
C MET A 1 -59.31 23.38 -18.75
N LYS A 2 -60.10 22.53 -19.43
CA LYS A 2 -59.95 21.05 -19.38
C LYS A 2 -58.87 20.47 -20.30
N VAL A 3 -58.66 21.03 -21.50
CA VAL A 3 -57.59 20.58 -22.42
C VAL A 3 -56.18 20.92 -21.89
N LEU A 4 -56.05 21.98 -21.08
CA LEU A 4 -54.80 22.42 -20.45
C LEU A 4 -54.30 21.49 -19.33
N LYS A 5 -55.21 20.74 -18.67
CA LYS A 5 -54.88 19.72 -17.65
C LYS A 5 -54.43 18.38 -18.26
N VAL A 6 -54.77 18.11 -19.51
CA VAL A 6 -54.50 16.81 -20.16
C VAL A 6 -53.11 16.79 -20.81
N LEU A 7 -52.68 17.89 -21.42
CA LEU A 7 -51.33 18.00 -22.02
C LEU A 7 -50.21 18.28 -21.00
N THR A 8 -50.53 18.90 -19.85
CA THR A 8 -49.59 19.04 -18.74
C THR A 8 -49.42 17.76 -17.94
N ALA A 9 -50.39 16.84 -17.93
CA ALA A 9 -50.34 15.61 -17.14
C ALA A 9 -49.57 14.44 -17.83
N SER A 10 -49.49 14.39 -19.17
CA SER A 10 -48.84 13.28 -19.88
C SER A 10 -47.31 13.40 -19.95
N ASN A 11 -46.77 14.61 -20.21
CA ASN A 11 -45.33 14.86 -20.17
C ASN A 11 -44.76 14.99 -18.74
N LEU A 12 -45.59 15.34 -17.73
CA LEU A 12 -45.18 15.36 -16.31
C LEU A 12 -44.93 13.97 -15.72
N LYS A 13 -45.62 12.95 -16.24
CA LYS A 13 -45.56 11.58 -15.72
C LYS A 13 -44.24 10.92 -16.14
N MET A 14 -43.92 10.93 -17.43
CA MET A 14 -42.75 10.22 -17.97
C MET A 14 -41.40 10.66 -17.37
N HIS A 15 -41.15 11.97 -17.24
CA HIS A 15 -39.87 12.45 -16.68
C HIS A 15 -39.72 12.24 -15.17
N LYS A 16 -40.82 12.29 -14.40
CA LYS A 16 -40.79 11.94 -12.96
C LYS A 16 -40.48 10.46 -12.76
N TYR A 17 -41.07 9.58 -13.58
CA TYR A 17 -40.81 8.14 -13.50
C TYR A 17 -39.37 7.82 -13.90
N LEU A 18 -38.80 8.47 -14.93
CA LEU A 18 -37.41 8.24 -15.34
C LEU A 18 -36.39 8.61 -14.25
N LEU A 19 -36.59 9.74 -13.55
CA LEU A 19 -35.72 10.13 -12.44
C LEU A 19 -35.85 9.19 -11.24
N LEU A 20 -37.08 8.76 -10.92
CA LEU A 20 -37.33 7.80 -9.86
C LEU A 20 -36.72 6.43 -10.20
N ILE A 21 -36.93 5.95 -11.43
CA ILE A 21 -36.34 4.71 -11.94
C ILE A 21 -34.83 4.81 -11.88
N GLY A 22 -34.23 5.92 -12.34
CA GLY A 22 -32.78 6.14 -12.26
C GLY A 22 -32.25 6.10 -10.82
N LEU A 23 -32.94 6.74 -9.87
CA LEU A 23 -32.56 6.70 -8.45
C LEU A 23 -32.66 5.28 -7.88
N VAL A 24 -33.76 4.57 -8.17
CA VAL A 24 -33.98 3.19 -7.73
C VAL A 24 -32.94 2.27 -8.35
N SER A 25 -32.62 2.42 -9.63
CA SER A 25 -31.57 1.66 -10.32
C SER A 25 -30.20 1.92 -9.70
N LEU A 26 -29.87 3.17 -9.34
CA LEU A 26 -28.63 3.47 -8.62
C LEU A 26 -28.57 2.83 -7.23
N LEU A 27 -29.69 2.86 -6.49
CA LEU A 27 -29.79 2.21 -5.18
C LEU A 27 -29.62 0.69 -5.30
N LEU A 28 -30.29 0.06 -6.27
CA LEU A 28 -30.16 -1.37 -6.55
C LEU A 28 -28.75 -1.74 -6.98
N TYR A 29 -28.14 -0.95 -7.87
CA TYR A 29 -26.77 -1.19 -8.33
C TYR A 29 -25.77 -1.06 -7.18
N GLY A 30 -25.89 -0.03 -6.34
CA GLY A 30 -25.06 0.12 -5.15
C GLY A 30 -25.27 -1.00 -4.14
N GLY A 31 -26.52 -1.41 -3.88
CA GLY A 31 -26.83 -2.53 -3.01
C GLY A 31 -26.26 -3.87 -3.52
N LEU A 32 -26.24 -4.09 -4.84
CA LEU A 32 -25.60 -5.27 -5.44
C LEU A 32 -24.08 -5.27 -5.26
N ILE A 33 -23.43 -4.11 -5.40
CA ILE A 33 -21.97 -3.97 -5.16
C ILE A 33 -21.66 -4.26 -3.69
N GLU A 34 -22.39 -3.65 -2.76
CA GLU A 34 -22.24 -3.92 -1.33
C GLU A 34 -22.47 -5.41 -1.02
N TYR A 35 -23.56 -5.99 -1.51
CA TYR A 35 -23.83 -7.40 -1.27
C TYR A 35 -22.70 -8.32 -1.79
N THR A 36 -22.21 -8.06 -3.01
CA THR A 36 -21.22 -8.93 -3.65
C THR A 36 -19.84 -8.81 -3.01
N LEU A 37 -19.36 -7.59 -2.77
CA LEU A 37 -17.99 -7.33 -2.31
C LEU A 37 -17.90 -7.23 -0.78
N LEU A 38 -18.84 -6.53 -0.15
CA LEU A 38 -18.86 -6.37 1.29
C LEU A 38 -19.35 -7.64 1.98
N TYR A 39 -20.57 -8.09 1.67
CA TYR A 39 -21.19 -9.21 2.39
C TYR A 39 -20.62 -10.57 1.98
N LYS A 40 -20.59 -10.87 0.68
CA LYS A 40 -20.17 -12.19 0.18
C LYS A 40 -18.66 -12.39 0.20
N ALA A 41 -17.88 -11.39 -0.21
CA ALA A 41 -16.42 -11.50 -0.26
C ALA A 41 -15.70 -11.08 1.04
N LYS A 42 -16.40 -10.39 1.96
CA LYS A 42 -15.87 -9.87 3.23
C LYS A 42 -14.71 -8.88 3.05
N ASP A 43 -14.68 -8.14 1.95
CA ASP A 43 -13.58 -7.25 1.61
C ASP A 43 -14.04 -5.78 1.59
N PRO A 44 -14.07 -5.12 2.77
CA PRO A 44 -14.65 -3.79 2.91
C PRO A 44 -13.85 -2.71 2.18
N GLY A 45 -12.52 -2.86 2.11
CA GLY A 45 -11.66 -1.91 1.41
C GLY A 45 -11.88 -1.95 -0.11
N ASN A 46 -11.80 -3.15 -0.70
CA ASN A 46 -12.03 -3.28 -2.13
C ASN A 46 -13.49 -3.02 -2.54
N ALA A 47 -14.47 -3.27 -1.67
CA ALA A 47 -15.86 -2.90 -1.92
C ALA A 47 -16.02 -1.38 -2.19
N LEU A 48 -15.33 -0.55 -1.40
CA LEU A 48 -15.31 0.90 -1.60
C LEU A 48 -14.53 1.28 -2.85
N GLN A 49 -13.33 0.72 -3.06
CA GLN A 49 -12.50 0.98 -4.23
C GLN A 49 -13.24 0.69 -5.55
N PHE A 50 -13.88 -0.47 -5.66
CA PHE A 50 -14.64 -0.89 -6.85
C PHE A 50 -16.01 -0.21 -6.99
N SER A 51 -16.48 0.54 -5.98
CA SER A 51 -17.67 1.39 -6.11
C SER A 51 -17.47 2.58 -7.08
N SER A 52 -16.27 2.74 -7.64
CA SER A 52 -15.94 3.75 -8.66
C SER A 52 -16.89 3.80 -9.86
N PHE A 53 -17.40 2.65 -10.33
CA PHE A 53 -18.41 2.63 -11.42
C PHE A 53 -19.78 3.18 -10.98
N LEU A 54 -20.14 3.00 -9.72
CA LEU A 54 -21.33 3.63 -9.13
C LEU A 54 -21.12 5.13 -8.95
N ILE A 55 -19.92 5.57 -8.56
CA ILE A 55 -19.57 6.99 -8.53
C ILE A 55 -19.77 7.60 -9.93
N GLN A 56 -19.23 6.95 -10.97
CA GLN A 56 -19.42 7.40 -12.36
C GLN A 56 -20.90 7.51 -12.74
N SER A 57 -21.70 6.49 -12.42
CA SER A 57 -23.13 6.45 -12.75
C SER A 57 -23.93 7.51 -11.97
N GLY A 58 -23.61 7.69 -10.68
CA GLY A 58 -24.22 8.70 -9.82
C GLY A 58 -23.88 10.12 -10.29
N MET A 59 -22.64 10.37 -10.71
CA MET A 59 -22.24 11.66 -11.30
C MET A 59 -23.11 12.03 -12.49
N LEU A 60 -23.30 11.10 -13.45
CA LEU A 60 -24.16 11.34 -14.62
C LEU A 60 -25.60 11.65 -14.20
N PHE A 61 -26.14 10.85 -13.29
CA PHE A 61 -27.50 11.02 -12.80
C PHE A 61 -27.71 12.38 -12.14
N PHE A 62 -26.84 12.77 -11.22
CA PHE A 62 -26.93 14.06 -10.51
C PHE A 62 -26.71 15.25 -11.45
N LEU A 63 -25.83 15.12 -12.45
CA LEU A 63 -25.64 16.12 -13.50
C LEU A 63 -26.93 16.31 -14.33
N LEU A 64 -27.57 15.21 -14.74
CA LEU A 64 -28.84 15.27 -15.46
C LEU A 64 -29.99 15.85 -14.61
N ILE A 65 -30.08 15.50 -13.33
CA ILE A 65 -31.07 16.10 -12.41
C ILE A 65 -30.83 17.60 -12.25
N GLY A 66 -29.58 18.02 -12.06
CA GLY A 66 -29.22 19.42 -11.96
C GLY A 66 -29.72 20.21 -13.17
N TYR A 67 -29.43 19.71 -14.37
CA TYR A 67 -29.90 20.28 -15.63
C TYR A 67 -31.43 20.36 -15.71
N GLN A 68 -32.13 19.27 -15.39
CA GLN A 68 -33.60 19.22 -15.47
C GLN A 68 -34.28 20.17 -14.47
N LEU A 69 -33.76 20.28 -13.24
CA LEU A 69 -34.31 21.17 -12.22
C LEU A 69 -34.12 22.66 -12.58
N ALA A 70 -33.01 23.01 -13.24
CA ALA A 70 -32.78 24.37 -13.71
C ALA A 70 -33.70 24.72 -14.90
N THR A 71 -33.77 23.86 -15.91
CA THR A 71 -34.53 24.11 -17.15
C THR A 71 -36.04 24.14 -16.96
N LYS A 72 -36.60 23.31 -16.07
CA LYS A 72 -38.04 23.23 -15.81
C LYS A 72 -38.64 24.56 -15.31
N ASN A 73 -37.83 25.36 -14.63
CA ASN A 73 -38.27 26.64 -14.10
C ASN A 73 -38.30 27.75 -15.17
N LEU A 74 -37.54 27.59 -16.27
CA LEU A 74 -37.42 28.57 -17.36
C LEU A 74 -38.61 28.56 -18.33
N THR A 75 -39.35 27.44 -18.43
CA THR A 75 -40.37 27.22 -19.48
C THR A 75 -41.80 27.57 -19.06
N SER A 76 -42.04 27.97 -17.81
CA SER A 76 -43.37 28.36 -17.34
C SER A 76 -43.69 29.83 -17.66
N SER A 77 -44.90 30.13 -18.15
CA SER A 77 -45.34 31.51 -18.46
C SER A 77 -45.30 32.47 -17.26
N LEU A 78 -45.21 31.95 -16.04
CA LEU A 78 -44.99 32.70 -14.78
C LEU A 78 -43.55 33.26 -14.64
N TYR A 79 -42.60 32.78 -15.45
CA TYR A 79 -41.18 33.15 -15.41
C TYR A 79 -40.92 34.64 -15.61
N GLN A 80 -41.80 35.34 -16.34
CA GLN A 80 -41.63 36.75 -16.67
C GLN A 80 -42.10 37.72 -15.55
N VAL A 81 -42.94 37.27 -14.61
CA VAL A 81 -43.71 38.17 -13.74
C VAL A 81 -43.17 38.26 -12.29
N ALA A 82 -42.53 37.23 -11.73
CA ALA A 82 -42.21 37.17 -10.29
C ALA A 82 -40.72 36.94 -9.94
N ASN A 83 -39.86 37.95 -10.13
CA ASN A 83 -38.40 37.81 -9.98
C ASN A 83 -37.93 37.36 -8.57
N LYS A 84 -38.59 37.81 -7.49
CA LYS A 84 -38.23 37.46 -6.11
C LYS A 84 -38.60 36.01 -5.77
N GLU A 85 -39.74 35.53 -6.26
CA GLU A 85 -40.19 34.14 -6.06
C GLU A 85 -39.37 33.15 -6.89
N MET A 86 -38.88 33.56 -8.07
CA MET A 86 -38.01 32.72 -8.90
C MET A 86 -36.64 32.48 -8.27
N ARG A 87 -36.00 33.50 -7.69
CA ARG A 87 -34.72 33.33 -6.98
C ARG A 87 -34.85 32.35 -5.82
N LYS A 88 -35.93 32.45 -5.04
CA LYS A 88 -36.25 31.50 -3.96
C LYS A 88 -36.39 30.08 -4.49
N LEU A 89 -37.10 29.89 -5.61
CA LEU A 89 -37.27 28.58 -6.24
C LEU A 89 -35.93 27.96 -6.66
N HIS A 90 -35.02 28.75 -7.22
CA HIS A 90 -33.69 28.27 -7.58
C HIS A 90 -32.86 27.88 -6.35
N CYS A 91 -32.91 28.67 -5.27
CA CYS A 91 -32.30 28.30 -3.99
C CYS A 91 -32.89 26.99 -3.44
N ILE A 92 -34.21 26.82 -3.45
CA ILE A 92 -34.88 25.58 -3.03
C ILE A 92 -34.41 24.39 -3.85
N ASN A 93 -34.29 24.53 -5.17
CA ASN A 93 -33.81 23.45 -6.04
C ASN A 93 -32.37 23.04 -5.73
N ILE A 94 -31.49 23.99 -5.43
CA ILE A 94 -30.10 23.70 -5.05
C ILE A 94 -30.05 23.03 -3.68
N SER A 95 -30.81 23.53 -2.70
CA SER A 95 -30.94 22.87 -1.39
C SER A 95 -31.50 21.45 -1.54
N PHE A 96 -32.46 21.25 -2.44
CA PHE A 96 -32.99 19.92 -2.75
C PHE A 96 -31.94 19.00 -3.35
N LEU A 97 -31.11 19.46 -4.30
CA LEU A 97 -29.98 18.68 -4.85
C LEU A 97 -28.97 18.27 -3.77
N PHE A 98 -28.65 19.21 -2.87
CA PHE A 98 -27.76 18.97 -1.74
C PHE A 98 -28.33 17.90 -0.80
N ILE A 99 -29.60 18.05 -0.38
CA ILE A 99 -30.27 17.11 0.52
C ILE A 99 -30.42 15.74 -0.16
N LEU A 100 -30.83 15.68 -1.43
CA LEU A 100 -31.02 14.44 -2.16
C LEU A 100 -29.71 13.65 -2.30
N SER A 101 -28.63 14.32 -2.72
CA SER A 101 -27.31 13.69 -2.82
C SER A 101 -26.78 13.24 -1.47
N LEU A 102 -26.97 14.05 -0.42
CA LEU A 102 -26.54 13.70 0.93
C LEU A 102 -27.33 12.51 1.48
N LEU A 103 -28.66 12.49 1.36
CA LEU A 103 -29.50 11.37 1.81
C LEU A 103 -29.17 10.06 1.08
N PHE A 104 -28.91 10.13 -0.23
CA PHE A 104 -28.47 8.97 -1.00
C PHE A 104 -27.18 8.40 -0.40
N VAL A 105 -26.16 9.24 -0.18
CA VAL A 105 -24.87 8.80 0.37
C VAL A 105 -24.99 8.34 1.83
N LEU A 106 -25.80 9.03 2.66
CA LEU A 106 -26.06 8.64 4.04
C LEU A 106 -26.70 7.26 4.14
N THR A 107 -27.55 6.87 3.18
CA THR A 107 -28.12 5.52 3.15
C THR A 107 -27.03 4.46 3.11
N PHE A 108 -25.99 4.65 2.30
CA PHE A 108 -24.86 3.72 2.19
C PHE A 108 -23.90 3.81 3.39
N ILE A 109 -23.67 5.01 3.92
CA ILE A 109 -22.90 5.17 5.19
C ILE A 109 -23.59 4.38 6.31
N ILE A 110 -24.91 4.48 6.43
CA ILE A 110 -25.67 3.77 7.46
C ILE A 110 -25.65 2.25 7.20
N SER A 111 -25.91 1.79 5.98
CA SER A 111 -25.90 0.35 5.66
C SER A 111 -24.54 -0.30 5.96
N THR A 112 -23.46 0.30 5.48
CA THR A 112 -22.09 -0.19 5.73
C THR A 112 -21.71 -0.15 7.20
N ASN A 113 -22.04 0.92 7.91
CA ASN A 113 -21.71 1.04 9.33
C ASN A 113 -22.51 0.05 10.20
N ILE A 114 -23.79 -0.21 9.87
CA ILE A 114 -24.57 -1.27 10.52
C ILE A 114 -23.88 -2.63 10.30
N TYR A 115 -23.49 -2.94 9.07
CA TYR A 115 -22.76 -4.17 8.76
C TYR A 115 -21.45 -4.29 9.55
N TYR A 116 -20.66 -3.21 9.60
CA TYR A 116 -19.40 -3.17 10.37
C TYR A 116 -19.64 -3.40 11.85
N HIS A 117 -20.64 -2.74 12.41
CA HIS A 117 -21.00 -2.88 13.83
C HIS A 117 -21.48 -4.30 14.16
N CYS A 118 -22.24 -4.95 13.27
CA CYS A 118 -22.70 -6.33 13.44
C CYS A 118 -21.55 -7.35 13.46
N ILE A 119 -20.45 -7.10 12.73
CA ILE A 119 -19.27 -7.98 12.72
C ILE A 119 -18.31 -7.63 13.85
N ASP A 120 -18.03 -6.34 14.04
CA ASP A 120 -17.12 -5.85 15.05
C ASP A 120 -17.51 -4.44 15.51
N PRO A 121 -18.16 -4.33 16.68
CA PRO A 121 -18.56 -3.05 17.26
C PRO A 121 -17.40 -2.07 17.51
N THR A 122 -16.17 -2.60 17.63
CA THR A 122 -14.97 -1.82 17.98
C THR A 122 -14.12 -1.42 16.76
N ASN A 123 -14.61 -1.69 15.55
CA ASN A 123 -13.86 -1.48 14.32
C ASN A 123 -13.57 0.01 14.06
N SER A 124 -12.29 0.36 13.85
CA SER A 124 -11.88 1.73 13.50
C SER A 124 -12.17 2.11 12.05
N PHE A 125 -12.37 1.14 11.14
CA PHE A 125 -12.54 1.40 9.70
C PHE A 125 -13.82 2.19 9.36
N VAL A 126 -14.81 2.23 10.27
CA VAL A 126 -16.05 3.03 10.15
C VAL A 126 -15.79 4.50 9.84
N LYS A 127 -14.74 5.08 10.46
CA LYS A 127 -14.40 6.49 10.24
C LYS A 127 -13.91 6.71 8.81
N GLU A 128 -13.03 5.82 8.35
CA GLU A 128 -12.42 5.91 7.04
C GLU A 128 -13.42 5.66 5.91
N SER A 129 -14.27 4.64 6.04
CA SER A 129 -15.34 4.35 5.08
C SER A 129 -16.31 5.53 4.95
N SER A 130 -16.68 6.14 6.08
CA SER A 130 -17.58 7.30 6.08
C SER A 130 -16.96 8.51 5.37
N LEU A 131 -15.66 8.76 5.60
CA LEU A 131 -14.92 9.80 4.87
C LEU A 131 -14.81 9.48 3.38
N PHE A 132 -14.63 8.20 3.01
CA PHE A 132 -14.65 7.76 1.62
C PHE A 132 -15.97 8.11 0.92
N PHE A 133 -17.11 7.76 1.52
CA PHE A 133 -18.42 8.10 0.96
C PHE A 133 -18.60 9.62 0.80
N LEU A 134 -18.21 10.42 1.79
CA LEU A 134 -18.32 11.87 1.68
C LEU A 134 -17.42 12.46 0.57
N TYR A 135 -16.17 11.99 0.48
CA TYR A 135 -15.18 12.56 -0.42
C TYR A 135 -15.27 12.05 -1.87
N TYR A 136 -15.56 10.77 -2.05
CA TYR A 136 -15.58 10.11 -3.37
C TYR A 136 -16.99 9.95 -3.94
N TRP A 137 -18.06 10.02 -3.13
CA TRP A 137 -19.43 9.99 -3.65
C TRP A 137 -20.11 11.33 -3.55
N TRP A 138 -20.28 11.85 -2.33
CA TRP A 138 -21.11 13.03 -2.11
C TRP A 138 -20.55 14.27 -2.82
N LEU A 139 -19.25 14.56 -2.64
CA LEU A 139 -18.59 15.69 -3.31
C LEU A 139 -18.70 15.61 -4.85
N PRO A 140 -18.36 14.48 -5.52
CA PRO A 140 -18.57 14.36 -6.96
C PRO A 140 -20.02 14.50 -7.41
N PHE A 141 -20.98 13.98 -6.64
CA PHE A 141 -22.40 14.09 -6.96
C PHE A 141 -22.89 15.54 -6.90
N ILE A 142 -22.56 16.29 -5.84
CA ILE A 142 -22.97 17.69 -5.73
C ILE A 142 -22.25 18.58 -6.74
N ILE A 143 -20.95 18.35 -7.00
CA ILE A 143 -20.19 19.06 -8.05
C ILE A 143 -20.85 18.83 -9.42
N SER A 144 -21.14 17.57 -9.74
CA SER A 144 -21.80 17.19 -11.00
C SER A 144 -23.20 17.81 -11.09
N ALA A 145 -23.98 17.80 -10.01
CA ALA A 145 -25.29 18.44 -9.95
C ALA A 145 -25.22 19.95 -10.21
N LEU A 146 -24.26 20.66 -9.61
CA LEU A 146 -24.08 22.09 -9.82
C LEU A 146 -23.65 22.42 -11.25
N ILE A 147 -22.74 21.64 -11.84
CA ILE A 147 -22.37 21.80 -13.26
C ILE A 147 -23.61 21.61 -14.13
N GLY A 148 -24.37 20.53 -13.93
CA GLY A 148 -25.62 20.31 -14.66
C GLY A 148 -26.62 21.47 -14.50
N TYR A 149 -26.74 22.01 -13.28
CA TYR A 149 -27.60 23.15 -12.98
C TYR A 149 -27.18 24.43 -13.74
N ILE A 150 -25.87 24.73 -13.77
CA ILE A 150 -25.30 25.86 -14.53
C ILE A 150 -25.64 25.73 -16.02
N PHE A 151 -25.46 24.52 -16.58
CA PHE A 151 -25.82 24.24 -17.97
C PHE A 151 -27.31 24.43 -18.23
N GLY A 152 -28.16 23.98 -17.31
CA GLY A 152 -29.61 24.10 -17.44
C GLY A 152 -30.15 25.52 -17.30
N LEU A 153 -29.45 26.41 -16.56
CA LEU A 153 -29.77 27.84 -16.55
C LEU A 153 -29.35 28.56 -17.83
N SER A 154 -28.37 28.01 -18.54
CA SER A 154 -27.71 28.70 -19.65
C SER A 154 -28.20 28.28 -21.04
N PHE A 155 -28.70 27.06 -21.17
CA PHE A 155 -29.15 26.51 -22.45
C PHE A 155 -30.42 25.67 -22.30
N SER A 156 -31.33 25.82 -23.26
CA SER A 156 -32.52 24.97 -23.43
C SER A 156 -32.40 24.00 -24.63
N SER A 157 -31.25 23.99 -25.30
CA SER A 157 -31.00 23.19 -26.51
C SER A 157 -30.74 21.71 -26.19
N LYS A 158 -31.12 20.82 -27.11
CA LYS A 158 -30.80 19.39 -27.02
C LYS A 158 -29.29 19.11 -27.13
N ILE A 159 -28.50 20.02 -27.71
CA ILE A 159 -27.03 19.89 -27.79
C ILE A 159 -26.39 19.80 -26.41
N VAL A 160 -27.05 20.36 -25.38
CA VAL A 160 -26.55 20.31 -23.99
C VAL A 160 -26.34 18.87 -23.52
N TYR A 161 -27.18 17.92 -23.92
CA TYR A 161 -26.99 16.52 -23.52
C TYR A 161 -25.68 15.93 -24.04
N VAL A 162 -25.21 16.37 -25.22
CA VAL A 162 -23.90 15.97 -25.76
C VAL A 162 -22.78 16.58 -24.93
N CYS A 163 -22.87 17.88 -24.61
CA CYS A 163 -21.89 18.55 -23.74
C CYS A 163 -21.82 17.92 -22.35
N ILE A 164 -22.98 17.59 -21.77
CA ILE A 164 -23.11 16.89 -20.49
C ILE A 164 -22.36 15.55 -20.54
N PHE A 165 -22.55 14.78 -21.61
CA PHE A 165 -21.89 13.49 -21.76
C PHE A 165 -20.36 13.61 -21.88
N ILE A 166 -19.89 14.60 -22.64
CA ILE A 166 -18.44 14.89 -22.77
C ILE A 166 -17.85 15.27 -21.40
N ILE A 167 -18.49 16.20 -20.68
CA ILE A 167 -18.02 16.63 -19.36
C ILE A 167 -18.04 15.47 -18.37
N TRP A 168 -19.10 14.68 -18.36
CA TRP A 168 -19.19 13.48 -17.52
C TRP A 168 -18.04 12.51 -17.81
N ALA A 169 -17.77 12.21 -19.09
CA ALA A 169 -16.68 11.32 -19.46
C ALA A 169 -15.31 11.87 -19.00
N LEU A 170 -15.07 13.17 -19.15
CA LEU A 170 -13.83 13.82 -18.71
C LEU A 170 -13.64 13.79 -17.19
N LEU A 171 -14.69 14.10 -16.41
CA LEU A 171 -14.64 14.12 -14.95
C LEU A 171 -14.67 12.71 -14.33
N SER A 172 -15.03 11.70 -15.12
CA SER A 172 -15.29 10.35 -14.62
C SER A 172 -14.04 9.65 -14.07
N PRO A 173 -14.22 8.74 -13.09
CA PRO A 173 -13.15 7.88 -12.58
C PRO A 173 -12.44 7.03 -13.63
N THR A 174 -13.13 6.71 -14.73
CA THR A 174 -12.67 5.78 -15.75
C THR A 174 -12.13 6.49 -17.00
N ASN A 175 -11.97 7.81 -16.95
CA ASN A 175 -11.50 8.63 -18.07
C ASN A 175 -10.17 8.13 -18.66
N LEU A 176 -9.24 7.72 -17.78
CA LEU A 176 -7.95 7.16 -18.16
C LEU A 176 -8.07 5.72 -18.62
N ASN A 177 -8.91 4.88 -18.02
CA ASN A 177 -8.98 3.45 -18.37
C ASN A 177 -9.25 3.22 -19.87
N PHE A 178 -10.05 4.08 -20.51
CA PHE A 178 -10.34 3.97 -21.95
C PHE A 178 -9.28 4.60 -22.86
N LEU A 179 -8.59 5.65 -22.38
CA LEU A 179 -7.69 6.46 -23.20
C LEU A 179 -6.21 6.16 -22.95
N ASN A 180 -5.86 5.52 -21.84
CA ASN A 180 -4.47 5.36 -21.39
C ASN A 180 -3.60 4.66 -22.44
N ASN A 181 -4.11 3.57 -23.04
CA ASN A 181 -3.36 2.86 -24.10
C ASN A 181 -3.09 3.75 -25.32
N LEU A 182 -4.05 4.59 -25.71
CA LEU A 182 -3.86 5.53 -26.81
C LEU A 182 -2.85 6.62 -26.42
N LEU A 183 -2.93 7.16 -25.21
CA LEU A 183 -2.07 8.24 -24.71
C LEU A 183 -0.62 7.78 -24.50
N VAL A 184 -0.42 6.56 -23.98
CA VAL A 184 0.90 5.95 -23.81
C VAL A 184 1.55 5.68 -25.16
N ASN A 185 0.81 5.08 -26.11
CA ASN A 185 1.33 4.79 -27.45
C ASN A 185 1.66 6.08 -28.25
N SER A 186 0.94 7.18 -27.97
CA SER A 186 1.17 8.48 -28.60
C SER A 186 2.14 9.39 -27.83
N GLN A 187 2.73 8.90 -26.72
CA GLN A 187 3.65 9.64 -25.85
C GLN A 187 3.08 10.95 -25.26
N LEU A 188 1.74 11.05 -25.15
CA LEU A 188 1.03 12.23 -24.61
C LEU A 188 0.89 12.18 -23.08
N ILE A 189 2.03 12.09 -22.37
CA ILE A 189 2.09 11.94 -20.92
C ILE A 189 1.44 13.13 -20.19
N GLU A 190 1.60 14.34 -20.72
CA GLU A 190 1.01 15.55 -20.13
C GLU A 190 -0.53 15.51 -20.16
N VAL A 191 -1.11 14.97 -21.23
CA VAL A 191 -2.57 14.81 -21.36
C VAL A 191 -3.08 13.74 -20.40
N ALA A 192 -2.32 12.66 -20.20
CA ALA A 192 -2.66 11.64 -19.20
C ALA A 192 -2.64 12.22 -17.77
N ASN A 193 -1.62 13.02 -17.43
CA ASN A 193 -1.56 13.70 -16.13
C ASN A 193 -2.72 14.69 -15.96
N TRP A 194 -3.09 15.41 -17.02
CA TRP A 194 -4.23 16.33 -17.01
C TRP A 194 -5.55 15.60 -16.75
N LEU A 195 -5.79 14.48 -17.43
CA LEU A 195 -6.97 13.62 -17.21
C LEU A 195 -6.97 13.01 -15.81
N GLN A 196 -5.82 12.60 -15.29
CA GLN A 196 -5.72 12.12 -13.91
C GLN A 196 -6.14 13.19 -12.90
N ASN A 197 -5.73 14.44 -13.12
CA ASN A 197 -5.97 15.53 -12.20
C ASN A 197 -7.40 16.07 -12.26
N ILE A 198 -8.10 15.94 -13.39
CA ILE A 198 -9.49 16.40 -13.53
C ILE A 198 -10.51 15.40 -12.97
N ASN A 199 -10.11 14.13 -12.80
CA ASN A 199 -10.95 13.08 -12.24
C ASN A 199 -11.46 13.45 -10.84
N LEU A 200 -12.78 13.34 -10.64
CA LEU A 200 -13.45 13.66 -9.38
C LEU A 200 -13.68 12.44 -8.46
N GLY A 201 -13.64 11.21 -8.96
CA GLY A 201 -13.78 10.03 -8.12
C GLY A 201 -12.43 9.43 -7.74
N VAL A 202 -12.36 8.11 -7.73
CA VAL A 202 -11.14 7.39 -7.35
C VAL A 202 -10.13 7.50 -8.51
N PRO A 203 -8.87 7.89 -8.25
CA PRO A 203 -7.90 8.21 -9.29
C PRO A 203 -7.48 7.00 -10.14
N LYS A 204 -7.50 5.79 -9.59
CA LYS A 204 -7.15 4.55 -10.28
C LYS A 204 -8.14 3.45 -9.92
N VAL A 205 -9.04 3.13 -10.84
CA VAL A 205 -10.18 2.23 -10.61
C VAL A 205 -9.81 0.75 -10.72
N ASP A 206 -8.68 0.47 -11.35
CA ASP A 206 -8.10 -0.84 -11.59
C ASP A 206 -7.17 -1.32 -10.45
N GLU A 207 -6.76 -0.42 -9.56
CA GLU A 207 -5.92 -0.79 -8.41
C GLU A 207 -6.77 -1.29 -7.23
N LEU A 208 -6.25 -2.33 -6.55
CA LEU A 208 -6.79 -2.83 -5.30
C LEU A 208 -6.53 -1.85 -4.15
N TYR A 209 -7.43 -1.85 -3.18
CA TYR A 209 -7.26 -1.12 -1.93
C TYR A 209 -6.04 -1.64 -1.15
N ASN A 210 -5.09 -0.76 -0.85
CA ASN A 210 -3.95 -1.09 0.01
C ASN A 210 -4.31 -0.85 1.48
N SER A 211 -4.49 -1.94 2.22
CA SER A 211 -4.94 -1.93 3.60
C SER A 211 -3.97 -1.29 4.60
N LEU A 212 -2.69 -1.16 4.26
CA LEU A 212 -1.71 -0.49 5.12
C LEU A 212 -1.81 1.04 5.03
N PHE A 213 -2.21 1.56 3.86
CA PHE A 213 -2.10 2.98 3.54
C PHE A 213 -3.38 3.78 3.74
N SER A 214 -4.56 3.19 3.90
CA SER A 214 -5.87 3.89 3.93
C SER A 214 -6.26 4.54 2.58
N PHE A 215 -7.38 5.26 2.50
CA PHE A 215 -7.74 6.13 1.38
C PHE A 215 -7.10 7.52 1.49
N GLU A 216 -6.78 8.17 0.36
CA GLU A 216 -6.25 9.56 0.37
C GLU A 216 -7.36 10.56 0.13
N PHE A 217 -7.29 11.69 0.85
CA PHE A 217 -8.30 12.73 0.78
C PHE A 217 -7.63 14.10 0.58
N ASP A 218 -7.79 14.68 -0.61
CA ASP A 218 -7.38 16.06 -0.91
C ASP A 218 -8.60 17.00 -0.81
N TRP A 219 -9.05 17.22 0.42
CA TRP A 219 -10.23 18.03 0.72
C TRP A 219 -10.13 19.45 0.18
N TYR A 220 -8.92 20.03 0.20
CA TYR A 220 -8.67 21.38 -0.28
C TYR A 220 -9.03 21.51 -1.77
N LYS A 221 -8.52 20.58 -2.59
CA LYS A 221 -8.72 20.62 -4.04
C LYS A 221 -10.21 20.53 -4.43
N LYS A 222 -10.95 19.53 -3.92
CA LYS A 222 -12.39 19.39 -4.22
C LYS A 222 -13.25 20.47 -3.54
N GLY A 223 -12.88 20.90 -2.34
CA GLY A 223 -13.56 21.96 -1.61
C GLY A 223 -13.52 23.30 -2.33
N MET A 224 -12.36 23.70 -2.86
CA MET A 224 -12.21 24.93 -3.66
C MET A 224 -13.04 24.90 -4.95
N LEU A 225 -13.07 23.76 -5.64
CA LEU A 225 -13.94 23.57 -6.82
C LEU A 225 -15.42 23.75 -6.46
N LEU A 226 -15.88 23.09 -5.39
CA LEU A 226 -17.26 23.19 -4.91
C LEU A 226 -17.64 24.63 -4.54
N LEU A 227 -16.83 25.31 -3.73
CA LEU A 227 -17.09 26.69 -3.31
C LEU A 227 -17.15 27.65 -4.50
N THR A 228 -16.26 27.46 -5.48
CA THR A 228 -16.26 28.27 -6.70
C THR A 228 -17.51 28.01 -7.53
N LEU A 229 -17.93 26.76 -7.71
CA LEU A 229 -19.18 26.43 -8.42
C LEU A 229 -20.41 27.01 -7.73
N ILE A 230 -20.47 26.97 -6.39
CA ILE A 230 -21.55 27.61 -5.62
C ILE A 230 -21.59 29.11 -5.90
N LEU A 231 -20.43 29.79 -5.92
CA LEU A 231 -20.35 31.21 -6.25
C LEU A 231 -20.87 31.50 -7.68
N ILE A 232 -20.51 30.67 -8.66
CA ILE A 232 -20.99 30.80 -10.05
C ILE A 232 -22.51 30.70 -10.10
N VAL A 233 -23.08 29.69 -9.43
CA VAL A 233 -24.52 29.48 -9.37
C VAL A 233 -25.24 30.65 -8.69
N ILE A 234 -24.71 31.16 -7.58
CA ILE A 234 -25.26 32.34 -6.90
C ILE A 234 -25.27 33.55 -7.85
N LEU A 235 -24.17 33.81 -8.57
CA LEU A 235 -24.10 34.90 -9.52
C LEU A 235 -25.09 34.71 -10.68
N GLN A 236 -25.26 33.50 -11.20
CA GLN A 236 -26.26 33.20 -12.22
C GLN A 236 -27.69 33.47 -11.74
N ILE A 237 -28.00 33.15 -10.47
CA ILE A 237 -29.31 33.42 -9.86
C ILE A 237 -29.53 34.94 -9.66
N ILE A 238 -28.48 35.69 -9.32
CA ILE A 238 -28.56 37.15 -9.22
C ILE A 238 -28.85 37.77 -10.59
N PHE A 239 -28.17 37.28 -11.63
CA PHE A 239 -28.21 37.80 -13.00
C PHE A 239 -29.08 36.97 -13.97
N LEU A 240 -30.15 36.32 -13.49
CA LEU A 240 -31.02 35.44 -14.29
C LEU A 240 -31.47 36.03 -15.63
N LYS A 241 -31.80 37.33 -15.67
CA LYS A 241 -32.29 38.00 -16.89
C LYS A 241 -31.21 38.36 -17.91
N LYS A 242 -29.92 38.25 -17.57
CA LYS A 242 -28.81 38.63 -18.46
C LYS A 242 -28.30 37.40 -19.21
N TRP A 243 -28.90 37.11 -20.37
CA TRP A 243 -28.49 35.97 -21.23
C TRP A 243 -26.97 35.89 -21.42
N ARG A 244 -26.30 37.01 -21.72
CA ARG A 244 -24.83 37.04 -21.91
C ARG A 244 -24.06 36.55 -20.69
N PHE A 245 -24.56 36.84 -19.48
CA PHE A 245 -23.96 36.36 -18.25
C PHE A 245 -24.16 34.84 -18.06
N GLN A 246 -25.33 34.32 -18.46
CA GLN A 246 -25.59 32.88 -18.43
C GLN A 246 -24.62 32.12 -19.34
N GLN A 247 -24.41 32.61 -20.58
CA GLN A 247 -23.42 32.03 -21.49
C GLN A 247 -21.98 32.15 -20.96
N PHE A 248 -21.61 33.30 -20.39
CA PHE A 248 -20.29 33.52 -19.81
C PHE A 248 -19.98 32.55 -18.66
N SER A 249 -20.98 32.17 -17.86
CA SER A 249 -20.82 31.25 -16.74
C SER A 249 -20.37 29.85 -17.16
N ILE A 250 -20.71 29.41 -18.37
CA ILE A 250 -20.23 28.13 -18.92
C ILE A 250 -18.75 28.22 -19.24
N ILE A 251 -18.31 29.32 -19.85
CA ILE A 251 -16.89 29.57 -20.13
C ILE A 251 -16.12 29.56 -18.81
N LEU A 252 -16.67 30.19 -17.77
CA LEU A 252 -16.10 30.19 -16.44
C LEU A 252 -15.97 28.78 -15.84
N VAL A 253 -16.94 27.89 -16.06
CA VAL A 253 -16.85 26.47 -15.65
C VAL A 253 -15.72 25.76 -16.40
N PHE A 254 -15.59 25.95 -17.72
CA PHE A 254 -14.49 25.34 -18.48
C PHE A 254 -13.12 25.84 -18.03
N VAL A 255 -12.97 27.16 -17.82
CA VAL A 255 -11.74 27.76 -17.27
C VAL A 255 -11.46 27.20 -15.88
N LEU A 256 -12.46 27.08 -15.02
CA LEU A 256 -12.33 26.51 -13.69
C LEU A 256 -11.85 25.04 -13.74
N LEU A 257 -12.40 24.22 -14.63
CA LEU A 257 -11.98 22.83 -14.81
C LEU A 257 -10.54 22.73 -15.37
N LEU A 258 -10.13 23.65 -16.25
CA LEU A 258 -8.74 23.74 -16.73
C LEU A 258 -7.77 24.16 -15.62
N CYS A 259 -8.15 25.13 -14.78
CA CYS A 259 -7.35 25.51 -13.62
C CYS A 259 -7.27 24.36 -12.60
N TYR A 260 -8.40 23.69 -12.35
CA TYR A 260 -8.50 22.56 -11.42
C TYR A 260 -7.60 21.38 -11.81
N SER A 261 -7.59 21.04 -13.10
CA SER A 261 -6.75 19.97 -13.67
C SER A 261 -5.25 20.31 -13.70
N SER A 262 -4.90 21.59 -13.63
CA SER A 262 -3.51 22.03 -13.50
C SER A 262 -2.94 21.85 -12.09
N ILE A 263 -3.80 21.63 -11.09
CA ILE A 263 -3.37 21.37 -9.71
C ILE A 263 -3.18 19.85 -9.55
N PRO A 264 -1.94 19.34 -9.40
CA PRO A 264 -1.70 17.92 -9.24
C PRO A 264 -2.27 17.42 -7.92
N TYR A 265 -2.80 16.21 -7.90
CA TYR A 265 -3.11 15.55 -6.63
C TYR A 265 -1.82 15.18 -5.89
N HIS A 266 -1.75 15.49 -4.60
CA HIS A 266 -0.67 15.05 -3.72
C HIS A 266 -0.93 13.65 -3.18
N TYR A 267 -0.92 12.65 -4.06
CA TYR A 267 -1.12 11.26 -3.67
C TYR A 267 0.21 10.60 -3.29
N SER A 268 0.40 10.32 -1.99
CA SER A 268 1.55 9.55 -1.50
C SER A 268 1.53 8.10 -1.98
N LYS A 269 0.35 7.50 -2.15
CA LYS A 269 0.16 6.10 -2.58
C LYS A 269 0.42 5.85 -4.05
N ASN A 270 0.35 6.87 -4.91
CA ASN A 270 0.67 6.75 -6.35
C ASN A 270 2.09 6.25 -6.62
N GLN A 271 2.96 6.20 -5.62
CA GLN A 271 4.33 5.71 -5.72
C GLN A 271 4.46 4.18 -5.60
N LEU A 272 3.50 3.45 -4.98
CA LEU A 272 3.68 2.02 -4.60
C LEU A 272 3.46 1.00 -5.70
N GLN A 273 2.75 1.38 -6.75
CA GLN A 273 2.59 0.58 -7.97
C GLN A 273 3.07 1.37 -9.20
N ASP A 274 3.96 2.35 -8.98
CA ASP A 274 4.59 3.07 -10.07
C ASP A 274 5.59 2.13 -10.76
N ILE A 275 5.12 1.41 -11.78
CA ILE A 275 5.92 0.55 -12.65
C ILE A 275 7.19 1.28 -13.12
N PRO A 276 7.15 2.56 -13.53
CA PRO A 276 8.35 3.36 -13.77
C PRO A 276 9.36 3.40 -12.61
N THR A 277 8.92 3.56 -11.36
CA THR A 277 9.80 3.54 -10.19
C THR A 277 10.40 2.14 -9.96
N LEU A 278 9.61 1.08 -10.12
CA LEU A 278 10.10 -0.31 -10.06
C LEU A 278 11.15 -0.58 -11.15
N ALA A 279 10.89 -0.13 -12.37
CA ALA A 279 11.80 -0.29 -13.50
C ALA A 279 13.11 0.47 -13.29
N LYS A 280 13.06 1.70 -12.77
CA LYS A 280 14.25 2.47 -12.38
C LYS A 280 15.03 1.78 -11.27
N GLU A 281 14.34 1.18 -10.31
CA GLU A 281 14.99 0.43 -9.24
C GLU A 281 15.68 -0.82 -9.79
N TYR A 282 15.01 -1.57 -10.66
CA TYR A 282 15.55 -2.73 -11.35
C TYR A 282 16.79 -2.39 -12.18
N GLU A 283 16.70 -1.39 -13.07
CA GLU A 283 17.81 -0.96 -13.91
C GLU A 283 19.01 -0.47 -13.10
N TYR A 284 18.78 0.18 -11.95
CA TYR A 284 19.87 0.56 -11.06
C TYR A 284 20.61 -0.67 -10.50
N TYR A 285 19.90 -1.67 -9.97
CA TYR A 285 20.55 -2.86 -9.39
C TYR A 285 21.12 -3.79 -10.46
N ARG A 286 20.57 -3.75 -11.68
CA ARG A 286 21.12 -4.43 -12.86
C ARG A 286 22.49 -3.90 -13.25
N ASN A 287 22.65 -2.58 -13.20
CA ASN A 287 23.86 -1.88 -13.61
C ASN A 287 24.75 -1.52 -12.41
N LEU A 288 24.53 -2.12 -11.24
CA LEU A 288 25.30 -1.83 -10.04
C LEU A 288 26.76 -2.25 -10.25
N GLU A 289 27.66 -1.28 -10.28
CA GLU A 289 29.10 -1.54 -10.35
C GLU A 289 29.62 -2.19 -9.05
N SER A 290 30.82 -2.77 -9.16
CA SER A 290 31.47 -3.61 -8.15
C SER A 290 31.24 -3.18 -6.70
N THR A 291 30.94 -4.15 -5.84
CA THR A 291 30.79 -3.91 -4.39
C THR A 291 32.08 -3.35 -3.78
N PRO A 292 32.00 -2.41 -2.81
CA PRO A 292 33.18 -1.79 -2.24
C PRO A 292 34.07 -2.80 -1.53
N LYS A 293 35.36 -2.48 -1.37
CA LYS A 293 36.33 -3.38 -0.73
C LYS A 293 35.94 -3.67 0.72
N GLN A 294 36.07 -4.94 1.13
CA GLN A 294 35.72 -5.42 2.49
C GLN A 294 36.35 -4.58 3.61
N LYS A 295 37.62 -4.18 3.45
CA LYS A 295 38.37 -3.37 4.42
C LYS A 295 37.68 -2.08 4.86
N TYR A 296 36.77 -1.52 4.05
CA TYR A 296 36.03 -0.31 4.40
C TYR A 296 34.89 -0.55 5.39
N PHE A 297 34.48 -1.81 5.58
CA PHE A 297 33.42 -2.22 6.50
C PHE A 297 33.98 -2.87 7.78
N ASP A 298 35.30 -2.98 7.91
CA ASP A 298 35.98 -3.64 9.04
C ASP A 298 36.05 -2.73 10.28
N TYR A 299 34.89 -2.53 10.91
CA TYR A 299 34.71 -1.83 12.19
C TYR A 299 33.46 -2.36 12.90
N ARG A 300 33.25 -1.98 14.17
CA ARG A 300 32.08 -2.39 14.96
C ARG A 300 31.19 -1.18 15.25
N ILE A 301 29.89 -1.39 15.21
CA ILE A 301 28.88 -0.46 15.72
C ILE A 301 28.43 -0.98 17.08
N ASP A 302 28.58 -0.17 18.14
CA ASP A 302 28.26 -0.57 19.51
C ASP A 302 26.88 -0.07 19.95
N LYS A 303 26.54 1.15 19.56
CA LYS A 303 25.33 1.84 20.00
C LYS A 303 24.78 2.74 18.91
N VAL A 304 23.45 2.86 18.83
CA VAL A 304 22.76 3.74 17.90
C VAL A 304 21.65 4.51 18.61
N ASN A 305 21.71 5.83 18.56
CA ASN A 305 20.65 6.70 19.04
C ASN A 305 19.91 7.32 17.85
N LEU A 306 18.62 7.04 17.75
CA LEU A 306 17.75 7.46 16.65
C LEU A 306 16.78 8.54 17.11
N SER A 307 16.63 9.59 16.31
CA SER A 307 15.54 10.55 16.43
C SER A 307 14.84 10.68 15.10
N ILE A 308 13.54 10.37 15.07
CA ILE A 308 12.74 10.28 13.86
C ILE A 308 11.65 11.35 13.88
N GLN A 309 11.48 12.01 12.73
CA GLN A 309 10.37 12.91 12.46
C GLN A 309 9.70 12.52 11.14
N ASN A 310 8.39 12.33 11.18
CA ASN A 310 7.60 11.85 10.06
C ASN A 310 6.34 12.71 9.85
N THR A 311 6.52 14.02 9.65
CA THR A 311 5.39 14.95 9.44
C THR A 311 5.11 15.20 7.96
N ASN A 312 6.15 15.51 7.18
CA ASN A 312 6.05 15.72 5.72
C ASN A 312 6.96 14.76 4.96
N LEU A 313 8.22 14.64 5.40
CA LEU A 313 9.22 13.79 4.80
C LEU A 313 9.95 13.04 5.91
N PHE A 314 10.12 11.73 5.73
CA PHE A 314 10.73 10.87 6.74
C PHE A 314 12.19 11.27 6.96
N SER A 315 12.46 11.82 8.13
CA SER A 315 13.74 12.43 8.49
C SER A 315 14.31 11.77 9.73
N VAL A 316 15.59 11.43 9.68
CA VAL A 316 16.28 10.69 10.74
C VAL A 316 17.56 11.41 11.12
N THR A 317 17.78 11.51 12.43
CA THR A 317 19.09 11.78 13.02
C THR A 317 19.56 10.50 13.70
N ALA A 318 20.66 9.93 13.23
CA ALA A 318 21.26 8.71 13.77
C ALA A 318 22.65 9.02 14.33
N THR A 319 22.85 8.79 15.61
CA THR A 319 24.15 8.92 16.28
C THR A 319 24.68 7.52 16.55
N LEU A 320 25.72 7.12 15.82
CA LEU A 320 26.34 5.80 15.87
C LEU A 320 27.62 5.87 16.68
N GLN A 321 27.74 5.01 17.69
CA GLN A 321 28.99 4.77 18.39
C GLN A 321 29.76 3.65 17.68
N ILE A 322 30.98 3.93 17.24
CA ILE A 322 31.80 2.98 16.48
C ILE A 322 33.12 2.68 17.19
N SER A 323 33.63 1.46 17.00
CA SER A 323 34.90 0.99 17.55
C SER A 323 35.66 0.09 16.56
N ASN A 324 36.92 -0.22 16.89
CA ASN A 324 37.79 -1.11 16.09
C ASN A 324 37.98 -0.68 14.63
N VAL A 325 38.02 0.62 14.36
CA VAL A 325 38.23 1.17 13.02
C VAL A 325 39.66 0.92 12.54
N LYS A 326 39.82 0.10 11.48
CA LYS A 326 41.14 -0.26 10.92
C LYS A 326 41.59 0.68 9.80
N ASP A 327 40.70 1.02 8.87
CA ASP A 327 40.97 1.92 7.72
C ASP A 327 40.49 3.35 8.05
N PRO A 328 41.25 4.42 7.74
CA PRO A 328 40.77 5.79 7.89
C PRO A 328 39.62 6.12 6.93
N ASN A 329 39.45 5.38 5.83
CA ASN A 329 38.30 5.48 4.97
C ASN A 329 37.38 4.31 5.28
N ILE A 330 36.20 4.62 5.81
CA ILE A 330 35.18 3.61 6.09
C ILE A 330 33.97 3.81 5.19
N ALA A 331 33.18 2.76 5.02
CA ALA A 331 31.95 2.79 4.26
C ALA A 331 30.78 2.29 5.11
N PHE A 332 29.63 2.94 4.99
CA PHE A 332 28.36 2.48 5.51
C PHE A 332 27.44 2.11 4.36
N THR A 333 26.51 1.20 4.61
CA THR A 333 25.41 0.91 3.69
C THR A 333 24.14 1.54 4.22
N LEU A 334 23.38 2.20 3.33
CA LEU A 334 22.08 2.82 3.59
C LEU A 334 21.29 2.83 2.28
N TYR A 335 20.03 2.43 2.30
CA TYR A 335 19.20 2.41 1.10
C TYR A 335 19.23 3.76 0.37
N LYS A 336 19.53 3.75 -0.94
CA LYS A 336 19.72 4.95 -1.77
C LYS A 336 18.59 5.98 -1.71
N GLY A 337 17.38 5.58 -1.34
CA GLY A 337 16.24 6.49 -1.16
C GLY A 337 16.41 7.45 0.01
N PHE A 338 17.25 7.12 0.98
CA PHE A 338 17.61 8.00 2.10
C PHE A 338 18.88 8.81 1.76
N LYS A 339 18.73 10.12 1.59
CA LYS A 339 19.84 11.02 1.22
C LYS A 339 20.49 11.62 2.46
N ILE A 340 21.80 11.43 2.61
CA ILE A 340 22.58 12.04 3.69
C ILE A 340 22.71 13.55 3.45
N LYS A 341 22.29 14.35 4.43
CA LYS A 341 22.43 15.81 4.44
C LYS A 341 23.72 16.27 5.12
N ASN A 342 24.11 15.60 6.20
CA ASN A 342 25.32 15.93 6.95
C ASN A 342 25.80 14.74 7.78
N ILE A 343 27.12 14.63 7.94
CA ILE A 343 27.80 13.75 8.88
C ILE A 343 28.72 14.60 9.76
N SER A 344 28.62 14.44 11.07
CA SER A 344 29.41 15.21 12.04
C SER A 344 29.91 14.34 13.20
N LEU A 345 30.95 14.79 13.87
CA LEU A 345 31.44 14.21 15.13
C LEU A 345 30.63 14.76 16.33
N ASP A 346 30.86 14.20 17.52
CA ASP A 346 30.21 14.65 18.76
C ASP A 346 30.44 16.14 19.08
N ASN A 347 31.60 16.67 18.71
CA ASN A 347 31.92 18.10 18.88
C ASN A 347 31.30 19.01 17.80
N GLY A 348 30.46 18.46 16.91
CA GLY A 348 29.82 19.18 15.82
C GLY A 348 30.71 19.40 14.59
N LYS A 349 31.98 18.97 14.60
CA LYS A 349 32.86 19.12 13.43
C LYS A 349 32.33 18.26 12.27
N PRO A 350 32.14 18.84 11.06
CA PRO A 350 31.68 18.08 9.90
C PRO A 350 32.75 17.08 9.44
N VAL A 351 32.30 15.95 8.90
CA VAL A 351 33.15 14.90 8.34
C VAL A 351 32.94 14.85 6.83
N LYS A 352 34.03 14.78 6.06
CA LYS A 352 33.95 14.65 4.60
C LYS A 352 33.37 13.28 4.23
N TYR A 353 32.36 13.29 3.38
CA TYR A 353 31.72 12.09 2.88
C TYR A 353 31.23 12.26 1.46
N TYR A 354 30.98 11.13 0.78
CA TYR A 354 30.17 11.10 -0.44
C TYR A 354 29.26 9.86 -0.40
N GLN A 355 28.05 10.01 -0.93
CA GLN A 355 27.08 8.93 -1.07
C GLN A 355 26.97 8.58 -2.54
N THR A 356 27.21 7.31 -2.88
CA THR A 356 26.97 6.77 -4.22
C THR A 356 26.09 5.53 -4.09
N GLY A 357 24.88 5.63 -4.64
CA GLY A 357 23.92 4.55 -4.52
C GLY A 357 23.56 4.21 -3.07
N ASP A 358 23.77 2.95 -2.71
CA ASP A 358 23.53 2.39 -1.38
C ASP A 358 24.69 2.59 -0.40
N TYR A 359 25.82 3.16 -0.85
CA TYR A 359 27.05 3.24 -0.07
C TYR A 359 27.38 4.69 0.30
N ILE A 360 27.82 4.89 1.54
CA ILE A 360 28.27 6.16 2.08
C ILE A 360 29.72 6.01 2.50
N TYR A 361 30.61 6.73 1.83
CA TYR A 361 32.04 6.71 2.13
C TYR A 361 32.38 7.89 3.04
N VAL A 362 33.07 7.61 4.14
CA VAL A 362 33.41 8.58 5.18
C VAL A 362 34.92 8.60 5.35
N ASN A 363 35.51 9.79 5.21
CA ASN A 363 36.95 9.98 5.37
C ASN A 363 37.25 10.49 6.78
N LEU A 364 37.96 9.65 7.55
CA LEU A 364 38.36 9.92 8.94
C LEU A 364 39.83 10.33 9.07
N SER A 365 40.54 10.60 7.97
CA SER A 365 41.99 10.84 7.95
C SER A 365 42.42 12.07 8.76
N GLU A 366 41.55 13.07 8.88
CA GLU A 366 41.79 14.30 9.67
C GLU A 366 41.45 14.11 11.16
N ILE A 367 41.15 12.88 11.60
CA ILE A 367 40.62 12.56 12.92
C ILE A 367 41.52 11.52 13.57
N ASN A 368 41.89 11.75 14.83
CA ASN A 368 42.72 10.80 15.57
C ASN A 368 41.95 9.48 15.80
N LYS A 369 42.37 8.41 15.12
CA LYS A 369 41.74 7.07 15.13
C LYS A 369 41.47 6.50 16.53
N LYS A 370 42.25 6.91 17.55
CA LYS A 370 42.08 6.47 18.95
C LYS A 370 40.99 7.23 19.73
N LYS A 371 40.37 8.26 19.13
CA LYS A 371 39.32 9.12 19.74
C LYS A 371 37.99 9.09 18.99
N ILE A 372 37.86 8.32 17.92
CA ILE A 372 36.62 8.24 17.13
C ILE A 372 35.66 7.32 17.83
N ASN A 373 34.78 7.90 18.64
CA ASN A 373 33.77 7.14 19.34
C ASN A 373 32.41 7.27 18.66
N THR A 374 32.11 8.40 18.00
CA THR A 374 30.73 8.68 17.57
C THR A 374 30.63 9.45 16.26
N LEU A 375 29.72 9.03 15.39
CA LEU A 375 29.33 9.72 14.16
C LEU A 375 27.84 10.01 14.16
N LYS A 376 27.47 11.26 13.87
CA LYS A 376 26.09 11.72 13.76
C LYS A 376 25.73 11.95 12.30
N PHE A 377 24.79 11.16 11.81
CA PHE A 377 24.20 11.24 10.49
C PHE A 377 22.86 11.97 10.56
N THR A 378 22.63 12.86 9.61
CA THR A 378 21.30 13.43 9.35
C THR A 378 20.92 13.14 7.93
N TYR A 379 19.76 12.52 7.73
CA TYR A 379 19.30 12.10 6.42
C TYR A 379 17.79 12.10 6.34
N SER A 380 17.30 12.12 5.11
CA SER A 380 15.86 12.13 4.87
C SER A 380 15.56 11.56 3.49
N GLY A 381 14.38 10.97 3.33
CA GLY A 381 13.93 10.45 2.03
C GLY A 381 12.84 9.41 2.19
N ASN A 382 12.56 8.71 1.10
CA ASN A 382 11.52 7.69 1.04
C ASN A 382 12.19 6.31 0.93
N GLY A 383 11.62 5.31 1.60
CA GLY A 383 11.96 3.91 1.43
C GLY A 383 11.58 3.35 0.06
N SER A 384 11.87 2.07 -0.18
CA SER A 384 11.45 1.38 -1.41
C SER A 384 9.95 1.08 -1.37
N LEU A 385 9.39 0.59 -2.47
CA LEU A 385 7.96 0.23 -2.50
C LEU A 385 7.65 -0.97 -1.58
N ARG A 386 8.64 -1.85 -1.39
CA ARG A 386 8.57 -2.99 -0.47
C ARG A 386 8.81 -2.59 0.98
N ASN A 387 9.51 -1.48 1.23
CA ASN A 387 9.85 -0.97 2.55
C ASN A 387 9.54 0.53 2.64
N PRO A 388 8.27 0.94 2.54
CA PRO A 388 7.88 2.33 2.39
C PRO A 388 8.17 3.17 3.65
N SER A 389 8.43 4.46 3.45
CA SER A 389 8.48 5.47 4.51
C SER A 389 7.92 6.81 3.99
N ILE A 390 6.64 6.81 3.62
CA ILE A 390 5.98 7.88 2.87
C ILE A 390 4.69 8.25 3.58
N GLY A 391 4.48 9.55 3.80
CA GLY A 391 3.27 10.08 4.41
C GLY A 391 3.08 9.50 5.81
N ASP A 392 1.94 8.86 6.02
CA ASP A 392 1.47 8.19 7.22
C ASP A 392 1.86 6.72 7.35
N VAL A 393 2.53 6.16 6.33
CA VAL A 393 2.97 4.77 6.33
C VAL A 393 4.48 4.64 6.43
N VAL A 394 4.90 3.76 7.33
CA VAL A 394 6.28 3.31 7.46
C VAL A 394 6.26 1.81 7.65
N TYR A 395 7.05 1.10 6.86
CA TYR A 395 7.38 -0.31 7.09
C TYR A 395 8.89 -0.48 6.85
N LEU A 396 9.64 -0.35 7.94
CA LEU A 396 11.09 -0.45 7.98
C LEU A 396 11.48 -1.55 8.96
N PRO A 397 11.57 -2.82 8.51
CA PRO A 397 11.91 -3.93 9.38
C PRO A 397 13.38 -3.87 9.81
N HIS A 398 13.72 -4.55 10.90
CA HIS A 398 15.07 -4.54 11.49
C HIS A 398 16.19 -5.00 10.55
N ASN A 399 15.85 -5.86 9.58
CA ASN A 399 16.77 -6.45 8.61
C ASN A 399 16.87 -5.65 7.30
N PHE A 400 16.24 -4.47 7.21
CA PHE A 400 16.36 -3.56 6.07
C PHE A 400 17.30 -2.39 6.38
N THR A 401 18.13 -1.96 5.42
CA THR A 401 19.16 -0.93 5.65
C THR A 401 18.62 0.49 5.64
N TRP A 402 17.71 0.81 6.54
CA TRP A 402 17.20 2.18 6.74
C TRP A 402 17.98 2.97 7.82
N ILE A 403 18.88 2.28 8.53
CA ILE A 403 19.89 2.82 9.44
C ILE A 403 21.26 2.50 8.83
N PRO A 404 22.23 3.43 8.83
CA PRO A 404 23.57 3.15 8.33
C PRO A 404 24.18 1.90 8.99
N SER A 405 24.51 0.89 8.20
CA SER A 405 25.11 -0.37 8.67
C SER A 405 26.54 -0.52 8.17
N ASN A 406 27.32 -1.38 8.84
CA ASN A 406 28.69 -1.74 8.44
C ASN A 406 28.72 -2.99 7.54
N GLN A 407 27.67 -3.22 6.75
CA GLN A 407 27.51 -4.44 5.95
C GLN A 407 27.83 -4.14 4.50
N ARG A 408 28.69 -4.94 3.87
CA ARG A 408 29.16 -4.68 2.50
C ARG A 408 28.08 -4.82 1.42
N MET A 409 27.04 -5.61 1.68
CA MET A 409 26.05 -5.93 0.66
C MET A 409 25.18 -4.73 0.28
N PRO A 410 24.77 -4.63 -0.99
CA PRO A 410 23.78 -3.64 -1.40
C PRO A 410 22.45 -3.94 -0.71
N THR A 411 21.58 -2.94 -0.64
CA THR A 411 20.31 -3.05 0.07
C THR A 411 19.28 -3.89 -0.67
N HIS A 412 19.46 -4.06 -1.98
CA HIS A 412 18.69 -4.99 -2.80
C HIS A 412 19.60 -5.68 -3.82
N TYR A 413 19.10 -6.76 -4.40
CA TYR A 413 19.71 -7.49 -5.50
C TYR A 413 18.63 -8.00 -6.45
N LEU A 414 19.04 -8.43 -7.64
CA LEU A 414 18.12 -8.97 -8.64
C LEU A 414 17.84 -10.45 -8.35
N PHE A 415 16.57 -10.84 -8.49
CA PHE A 415 16.13 -12.22 -8.36
C PHE A 415 14.84 -12.41 -9.15
N ASN A 416 14.77 -13.41 -10.03
CA ASN A 416 13.60 -13.73 -10.87
C ASN A 416 13.02 -12.52 -11.60
N GLN A 417 13.87 -11.75 -12.28
CA GLN A 417 13.48 -10.52 -13.00
C GLN A 417 12.85 -9.41 -12.11
N GLY A 418 12.91 -9.56 -10.78
CA GLY A 418 12.50 -8.56 -9.81
C GLY A 418 13.66 -8.05 -8.96
N VAL A 419 13.38 -7.00 -8.18
CA VAL A 419 14.31 -6.45 -7.18
C VAL A 419 13.89 -6.98 -5.81
N THR A 420 14.81 -7.59 -5.08
CA THR A 420 14.54 -8.12 -3.74
C THR A 420 15.42 -7.45 -2.69
N ALA A 421 14.81 -7.07 -1.56
CA ALA A 421 15.55 -6.51 -0.42
C ALA A 421 16.52 -7.54 0.16
N ALA A 422 17.76 -7.11 0.36
CA ALA A 422 18.76 -7.87 1.08
C ALA A 422 18.45 -7.83 2.58
N ALA A 423 18.41 -9.01 3.21
CA ALA A 423 18.32 -9.10 4.66
C ALA A 423 19.69 -8.84 5.28
N ILE A 424 19.77 -7.89 6.20
CA ILE A 424 20.97 -7.65 7.00
C ILE A 424 20.95 -8.53 8.25
N ASN A 425 22.11 -9.12 8.56
CA ASN A 425 22.39 -9.71 9.86
C ASN A 425 23.45 -8.87 10.60
N ASN A 426 22.99 -7.92 11.41
CA ASN A 426 23.87 -7.15 12.29
C ASN A 426 24.24 -7.96 13.54
N SER A 427 25.24 -7.48 14.28
CA SER A 427 25.55 -8.05 15.60
C SER A 427 24.32 -7.99 16.52
N PRO A 428 24.01 -9.06 17.27
CA PRO A 428 22.89 -9.06 18.21
C PRO A 428 23.10 -8.16 19.43
N ASN A 429 24.28 -7.55 19.60
CA ASN A 429 24.69 -6.83 20.80
C ASN A 429 24.72 -5.30 20.63
N ILE A 430 23.94 -4.74 19.70
CA ILE A 430 23.88 -3.29 19.49
C ILE A 430 22.81 -2.68 20.40
N GLU A 431 23.20 -1.68 21.20
CA GLU A 431 22.25 -0.90 22.00
C GLU A 431 21.53 0.13 21.12
N TYR A 432 20.20 0.10 21.10
CA TYR A 432 19.38 1.08 20.40
C TYR A 432 18.60 1.96 21.37
N SER A 433 18.64 3.27 21.16
CA SER A 433 17.66 4.21 21.70
C SER A 433 16.91 4.88 20.55
N LEU A 434 15.60 5.05 20.69
CA LEU A 434 14.73 5.62 19.67
C LEU A 434 13.84 6.69 20.28
N ILE A 435 13.80 7.86 19.66
CA ILE A 435 12.89 8.96 19.99
C ILE A 435 12.02 9.25 18.78
N LEU A 436 10.73 8.98 18.92
CA LEU A 436 9.72 9.36 17.95
C LEU A 436 9.21 10.76 18.33
N ARG A 437 9.43 11.75 17.47
CA ARG A 437 9.00 13.14 17.73
C ARG A 437 7.55 13.40 17.35
N ASP A 438 6.96 12.48 16.61
CA ASP A 438 5.56 12.51 16.21
C ASP A 438 4.72 11.75 17.25
N ASN A 439 3.84 12.47 17.93
CA ASN A 439 2.96 11.93 18.96
C ASN A 439 1.55 11.60 18.44
N GLN A 440 1.25 11.91 17.17
CA GLN A 440 -0.10 11.74 16.63
C GLN A 440 -0.33 10.34 16.06
N ARG A 441 0.75 9.61 15.76
CA ARG A 441 0.70 8.30 15.11
C ARG A 441 1.12 7.18 16.05
N ARG A 442 0.57 6.00 15.77
CA ARG A 442 0.90 4.79 16.52
C ARG A 442 1.99 4.01 15.80
N TYR A 443 3.15 3.96 16.43
CA TYR A 443 4.28 3.20 15.92
C TYR A 443 4.40 1.85 16.65
N PHE A 444 4.62 0.80 15.87
CA PHE A 444 5.03 -0.50 16.37
C PHE A 444 6.53 -0.67 16.14
N THR A 445 7.23 -1.07 17.20
CA THR A 445 8.67 -1.30 17.18
C THR A 445 9.03 -2.50 18.04
N ASN A 446 10.22 -3.05 17.80
CA ASN A 446 10.81 -4.12 18.60
C ASN A 446 11.51 -3.64 19.87
N LEU A 447 11.65 -2.33 20.03
CA LEU A 447 12.23 -1.73 21.23
C LEU A 447 11.18 -1.56 22.34
N ARG A 448 11.61 -1.68 23.60
CA ARG A 448 10.74 -1.50 24.77
C ARG A 448 10.43 -0.02 24.96
N TYR A 449 9.16 0.31 25.18
CA TYR A 449 8.74 1.67 25.51
C TYR A 449 9.25 2.09 26.89
N VAL A 450 9.85 3.28 26.99
CA VAL A 450 10.38 3.85 28.24
C VAL A 450 9.73 5.19 28.64
N GLY A 451 8.71 5.64 27.91
CA GLY A 451 7.96 6.88 28.22
C GLY A 451 8.24 8.04 27.26
N LYS A 452 7.25 8.94 27.08
CA LYS A 452 7.35 10.18 26.28
C LYS A 452 7.87 9.95 24.85
N GLY A 453 7.36 8.93 24.15
CA GLY A 453 7.78 8.60 22.78
C GLY A 453 9.19 8.03 22.66
N ARG A 454 9.80 7.59 23.77
CA ARG A 454 11.13 7.00 23.80
C ARG A 454 11.07 5.48 23.94
N TYR A 455 12.01 4.82 23.28
CA TYR A 455 12.16 3.37 23.28
C TYR A 455 13.63 2.99 23.43
N TYR A 456 13.88 1.83 24.02
CA TYR A 456 15.22 1.32 24.27
C TYR A 456 15.26 -0.21 24.19
N GLY A 457 16.37 -0.77 23.73
CA GLY A 457 16.61 -2.22 23.74
C GLY A 457 17.93 -2.60 23.08
N VAL A 458 18.35 -3.84 23.29
CA VAL A 458 19.45 -4.47 22.55
C VAL A 458 18.84 -5.33 21.46
N ALA A 459 19.25 -5.11 20.22
CA ALA A 459 18.70 -5.79 19.06
C ALA A 459 19.72 -5.84 17.91
N LYS A 460 19.39 -6.56 16.84
CA LYS A 460 20.15 -6.52 15.58
C LYS A 460 19.79 -5.31 14.72
N GLY A 461 18.62 -4.75 14.93
CA GLY A 461 18.16 -3.58 14.20
C GLY A 461 16.87 -3.08 14.82
N VAL A 462 16.32 -2.02 14.22
CA VAL A 462 15.06 -1.44 14.68
C VAL A 462 14.01 -1.72 13.63
N THR A 463 12.92 -2.35 14.07
CA THR A 463 11.67 -2.41 13.31
C THR A 463 10.88 -1.15 13.60
N LEU A 464 10.38 -0.48 12.56
CA LEU A 464 9.47 0.64 12.67
C LEU A 464 8.29 0.47 11.71
N ILE A 465 7.08 0.37 12.27
CA ILE A 465 5.85 0.16 11.50
C ILE A 465 4.79 1.17 11.93
N THR A 466 4.20 1.88 10.97
CA THR A 466 2.97 2.69 11.14
C THR A 466 2.14 2.64 9.86
N GLY A 467 0.84 2.84 10.01
CA GLY A 467 -0.15 2.86 8.93
C GLY A 467 -1.53 2.70 9.53
N GLU A 468 -2.49 2.31 8.71
CA GLU A 468 -3.89 2.10 9.11
C GLU A 468 -4.08 0.75 9.82
N LEU A 469 -3.50 0.65 11.02
CA LEU A 469 -3.40 -0.58 11.80
C LEU A 469 -4.22 -0.49 13.09
N THR A 470 -4.93 -1.57 13.38
CA THR A 470 -5.57 -1.81 14.68
C THR A 470 -4.91 -2.99 15.40
N HIS A 471 -5.32 -3.24 16.64
CA HIS A 471 -4.79 -4.32 17.46
C HIS A 471 -5.88 -4.95 18.30
N LYS A 472 -5.74 -6.25 18.58
CA LYS A 472 -6.59 -6.99 19.50
C LYS A 472 -5.72 -7.81 20.45
N HIS A 473 -6.17 -7.91 21.69
CA HIS A 473 -5.61 -8.84 22.66
C HIS A 473 -6.31 -10.19 22.51
N ASP A 474 -5.53 -11.25 22.29
CA ASP A 474 -6.00 -12.63 22.32
C ASP A 474 -5.16 -13.40 23.35
N ASN A 475 -5.75 -13.63 24.53
CA ASN A 475 -5.06 -14.12 25.72
C ASN A 475 -3.84 -13.24 26.08
N ASN A 476 -2.62 -13.80 25.99
CA ASN A 476 -1.35 -13.15 26.28
C ASN A 476 -0.63 -12.64 25.01
N MET A 477 -1.30 -12.63 23.86
CA MET A 477 -0.74 -12.15 22.59
C MET A 477 -1.46 -10.91 22.11
N VAL A 478 -0.71 -10.04 21.43
CA VAL A 478 -1.24 -8.88 20.71
C VAL A 478 -1.14 -9.14 19.22
N VAL A 479 -2.29 -9.18 18.54
CA VAL A 479 -2.35 -9.30 17.08
C VAL A 479 -2.65 -7.92 16.50
N VAL A 480 -1.74 -7.41 15.69
CA VAL A 480 -1.84 -6.14 14.96
C VAL A 480 -2.17 -6.46 13.51
N TYR A 481 -3.14 -5.76 12.93
CA TYR A 481 -3.58 -5.97 11.54
C TYR A 481 -4.24 -4.71 10.99
N PRO A 482 -4.32 -4.55 9.65
CA PRO A 482 -5.06 -3.46 9.01
C PRO A 482 -6.50 -3.31 9.51
N SER A 483 -6.96 -2.08 9.72
CA SER A 483 -8.30 -1.85 10.27
C SER A 483 -9.41 -2.43 9.40
N SER A 484 -9.24 -2.42 8.07
CA SER A 484 -10.18 -3.01 7.11
C SER A 484 -10.28 -4.54 7.18
N TRP A 485 -9.36 -5.23 7.88
CA TRP A 485 -9.35 -6.70 7.97
C TRP A 485 -10.16 -7.25 9.15
N PHE A 486 -10.95 -6.41 9.83
CA PHE A 486 -11.84 -6.83 10.91
C PHE A 486 -12.78 -8.03 10.59
N PRO A 487 -13.21 -8.32 9.34
CA PRO A 487 -14.04 -9.50 9.05
C PRO A 487 -13.29 -10.84 9.16
N TYR A 488 -11.96 -10.82 9.20
CA TYR A 488 -11.10 -12.01 9.16
C TYR A 488 -10.54 -12.40 10.54
N LYS A 489 -11.05 -11.81 11.63
CA LYS A 489 -10.53 -12.03 13.01
C LYS A 489 -10.50 -13.51 13.41
N ASP A 490 -11.54 -14.26 13.07
CA ASP A 490 -11.62 -15.69 13.41
C ASP A 490 -10.63 -16.52 12.57
N GLU A 491 -10.47 -16.16 11.29
CA GLU A 491 -9.46 -16.77 10.40
C GLU A 491 -8.04 -16.49 10.94
N PHE A 492 -7.76 -15.29 11.47
CA PHE A 492 -6.48 -14.98 12.12
C PHE A 492 -6.23 -15.83 13.37
N LYS A 493 -7.27 -16.09 14.17
CA LYS A 493 -7.14 -16.95 15.36
C LYS A 493 -6.80 -18.39 14.97
N GLN A 494 -7.45 -18.91 13.93
CA GLN A 494 -7.15 -20.23 13.37
C GLN A 494 -5.73 -20.27 12.80
N TYR A 495 -5.37 -19.27 12.02
CA TYR A 495 -4.03 -19.12 11.44
C TYR A 495 -2.94 -19.14 12.52
N VAL A 496 -3.09 -18.37 13.60
CA VAL A 496 -2.11 -18.35 14.71
C VAL A 496 -2.05 -19.70 15.45
N THR A 497 -3.18 -20.39 15.57
CA THR A 497 -3.23 -21.74 16.17
C THR A 497 -2.45 -22.74 15.31
N GLN A 498 -2.72 -22.78 14.00
CA GLN A 498 -2.00 -23.62 13.05
C GLN A 498 -0.50 -23.30 13.01
N TYR A 499 -0.13 -22.02 13.06
CA TYR A 499 1.26 -21.59 13.11
C TYR A 499 2.00 -22.16 14.32
N LYS A 500 1.36 -22.24 15.50
CA LYS A 500 1.95 -22.86 16.69
C LYS A 500 2.21 -24.35 16.47
N GLU A 501 1.27 -25.07 15.87
CA GLU A 501 1.41 -26.50 15.60
C GLU A 501 2.53 -26.77 14.59
N ASP A 502 2.58 -26.02 13.50
CA ASP A 502 3.60 -26.17 12.47
C ASP A 502 4.98 -25.75 12.98
N LEU A 503 5.06 -24.73 13.84
CA LEU A 503 6.31 -24.38 14.53
C LEU A 503 6.80 -25.51 15.43
N GLN A 504 5.90 -26.23 16.10
CA GLN A 504 6.30 -27.42 16.89
C GLN A 504 6.84 -28.53 16.00
N ARG A 505 6.22 -28.78 14.84
CA ARG A 505 6.73 -29.75 13.84
C ARG A 505 8.11 -29.34 13.34
N TYR A 506 8.28 -28.08 12.96
CA TYR A 506 9.55 -27.51 12.55
C TYR A 506 10.64 -27.66 13.64
N ASN A 507 10.30 -27.33 14.89
CA ASN A 507 11.21 -27.49 16.03
C ASN A 507 11.63 -28.95 16.25
N ARG A 508 10.72 -29.92 16.06
CA ARG A 508 11.07 -31.35 16.14
C ARG A 508 11.97 -31.79 14.98
N LEU A 509 11.69 -31.32 13.76
CA LEU A 509 12.45 -31.65 12.55
C LEU A 509 13.91 -31.19 12.66
N LEU A 510 14.13 -29.92 13.06
CA LEU A 510 15.46 -29.31 13.10
C LEU A 510 16.09 -29.27 14.50
N LYS A 511 15.41 -29.80 15.51
CA LYS A 511 15.81 -29.78 16.93
C LYS A 511 16.04 -28.36 17.48
N THR A 512 15.23 -27.41 17.05
CA THR A 512 15.24 -26.01 17.52
C THR A 512 14.25 -25.79 18.67
N LYS A 513 14.35 -24.64 19.36
CA LYS A 513 13.48 -24.27 20.50
C LYS A 513 12.76 -22.94 20.27
N ASN A 514 12.39 -22.68 19.03
CA ASN A 514 11.77 -21.41 18.61
C ASN A 514 10.38 -21.25 19.25
N LYS A 515 10.04 -20.02 19.62
CA LYS A 515 8.74 -19.68 20.21
C LYS A 515 8.14 -18.48 19.48
N ILE A 516 6.81 -18.48 19.33
CA ILE A 516 6.11 -17.32 18.79
C ILE A 516 6.23 -16.17 19.81
N PRO A 517 6.62 -14.96 19.38
CA PRO A 517 6.67 -13.80 20.25
C PRO A 517 5.27 -13.34 20.70
N GLN A 518 5.22 -12.47 21.71
CA GLN A 518 3.94 -11.98 22.24
C GLN A 518 3.19 -11.06 21.27
N ARG A 519 3.86 -10.47 20.27
CA ARG A 519 3.21 -9.64 19.25
C ARG A 519 3.31 -10.28 17.87
N ILE A 520 2.18 -10.38 17.18
CA ILE A 520 2.08 -10.78 15.77
C ILE A 520 1.58 -9.57 15.00
N ILE A 521 2.26 -9.21 13.92
CA ILE A 521 1.90 -8.08 13.06
C ILE A 521 1.60 -8.63 11.67
N LEU A 522 0.33 -8.59 11.27
CA LEU A 522 -0.12 -8.99 9.94
C LEU A 522 -0.13 -7.76 9.04
N LEU A 523 0.51 -7.86 7.88
CA LEU A 523 0.61 -6.78 6.90
C LEU A 523 0.20 -7.30 5.51
N PRO A 524 -0.35 -6.45 4.62
CA PRO A 524 -0.56 -6.83 3.23
C PRO A 524 0.77 -7.17 2.54
N THR A 525 0.69 -7.92 1.45
CA THR A 525 1.85 -8.12 0.58
C THR A 525 2.21 -6.80 -0.10
N LEU A 526 3.43 -6.30 0.12
CA LEU A 526 3.90 -5.02 -0.44
C LEU A 526 4.61 -5.20 -1.80
N ASP A 527 4.58 -6.40 -2.37
CA ASP A 527 5.19 -6.72 -3.65
C ASP A 527 4.12 -6.90 -4.73
N PRO A 528 4.07 -6.01 -5.75
CA PRO A 528 3.09 -6.11 -6.83
C PRO A 528 3.32 -7.30 -7.77
N PHE A 529 4.49 -7.93 -7.79
CA PHE A 529 4.82 -9.05 -8.69
C PHE A 529 4.70 -10.43 -8.04
N ILE A 530 4.62 -10.50 -6.71
CA ILE A 530 4.61 -11.76 -5.94
C ILE A 530 3.30 -11.93 -5.15
N SER A 531 2.34 -11.00 -5.31
CA SER A 531 1.06 -11.00 -4.60
C SER A 531 0.35 -12.36 -4.74
N GLY A 532 0.23 -13.07 -3.62
CA GLY A 532 -0.61 -14.27 -3.48
C GLY A 532 0.10 -15.61 -3.28
N ILE A 533 1.43 -15.73 -3.48
CA ILE A 533 2.08 -17.07 -3.45
C ILE A 533 3.32 -17.16 -2.53
N ASN A 534 3.98 -16.06 -2.21
CA ASN A 534 5.13 -16.06 -1.28
C ASN A 534 4.83 -15.29 0.01
N PRO A 535 4.02 -15.85 0.93
CA PRO A 535 3.86 -15.23 2.22
C PRO A 535 5.22 -15.21 2.91
N HIS A 536 5.68 -14.02 3.26
CA HIS A 536 6.99 -13.80 3.87
C HIS A 536 6.79 -13.43 5.33
N SER A 537 7.62 -13.98 6.20
CA SER A 537 7.58 -13.69 7.62
C SER A 537 8.95 -13.23 8.12
N ILE A 538 8.95 -12.34 9.11
CA ILE A 538 10.16 -11.79 9.74
C ILE A 538 9.96 -11.81 11.24
N GLY A 539 10.87 -12.46 11.96
CA GLY A 539 11.00 -12.32 13.40
C GLY A 539 12.05 -11.28 13.75
N ASP A 540 11.76 -10.44 14.75
CA ASP A 540 12.72 -9.48 15.31
C ASP A 540 12.99 -9.71 16.80
N GLY A 541 12.63 -10.90 17.29
CA GLY A 541 12.69 -11.33 18.69
C GLY A 541 11.46 -10.93 19.51
N THR A 542 10.83 -9.80 19.22
CA THR A 542 9.67 -9.30 19.98
C THR A 542 8.37 -9.29 19.19
N ASN A 543 8.47 -9.23 17.86
CA ASN A 543 7.39 -9.26 16.91
C ASN A 543 7.63 -10.40 15.91
N LEU A 544 6.53 -11.02 15.49
CA LEU A 544 6.45 -11.86 14.30
C LEU A 544 5.64 -11.09 13.26
N ILE A 545 6.32 -10.59 12.24
CA ILE A 545 5.72 -9.84 11.13
C ILE A 545 5.39 -10.85 10.04
N ILE A 546 4.16 -10.82 9.52
CA ILE A 546 3.68 -11.77 8.51
C ILE A 546 3.02 -10.98 7.39
N HIS A 547 3.51 -11.17 6.16
CA HIS A 547 2.85 -10.67 4.96
C HIS A 547 1.87 -11.72 4.45
N LEU A 548 0.59 -11.34 4.39
CA LEU A 548 -0.48 -12.18 3.86
C LEU A 548 -1.58 -11.30 3.29
N ASP A 549 -2.45 -11.86 2.46
CA ASP A 549 -3.66 -11.18 2.01
C ASP A 549 -4.87 -12.07 2.33
N PRO A 550 -5.73 -11.68 3.29
CA PRO A 550 -6.81 -12.56 3.76
C PRO A 550 -8.02 -12.59 2.83
N SER A 551 -8.11 -11.61 1.92
CA SER A 551 -9.26 -11.45 1.03
C SER A 551 -9.42 -12.61 0.06
N LYS A 552 -10.65 -13.11 -0.07
CA LYS A 552 -10.99 -14.15 -1.06
C LYS A 552 -10.79 -13.69 -2.50
N PHE A 553 -10.82 -12.37 -2.76
CA PHE A 553 -10.58 -11.82 -4.09
C PHE A 553 -9.10 -11.84 -4.48
N THR A 554 -8.20 -11.75 -3.50
CA THR A 554 -6.76 -11.61 -3.74
C THR A 554 -5.98 -12.87 -3.38
N ARG A 555 -6.54 -13.76 -2.55
CA ARG A 555 -5.86 -14.99 -2.13
C ARG A 555 -6.01 -16.10 -3.16
N VAL A 556 -4.87 -16.65 -3.59
CA VAL A 556 -4.82 -17.81 -4.50
C VAL A 556 -5.04 -19.12 -3.74
N ILE A 557 -4.60 -19.17 -2.47
CA ILE A 557 -4.72 -20.32 -1.58
C ILE A 557 -5.20 -19.88 -0.18
N PRO A 558 -5.84 -20.77 0.60
CA PRO A 558 -6.10 -20.53 2.02
C PRO A 558 -4.82 -20.15 2.78
N ILE A 559 -4.92 -19.13 3.65
CA ILE A 559 -3.76 -18.50 4.30
C ILE A 559 -2.98 -19.48 5.19
N GLU A 560 -3.66 -20.46 5.77
CA GLU A 560 -3.09 -21.49 6.63
C GLU A 560 -2.18 -22.48 5.88
N GLN A 561 -2.41 -22.68 4.59
CA GLN A 561 -1.61 -23.64 3.80
C GLN A 561 -0.21 -23.12 3.48
N GLY A 562 -0.01 -21.81 3.52
CA GLY A 562 1.30 -21.17 3.36
C GLY A 562 2.17 -21.18 4.62
N ILE A 563 1.61 -21.48 5.81
CA ILE A 563 2.32 -21.41 7.10
C ILE A 563 3.62 -22.22 7.11
N PRO A 564 3.64 -23.49 6.67
CA PRO A 564 4.86 -24.30 6.65
C PRO A 564 6.06 -23.66 5.95
N PHE A 565 5.82 -22.88 4.90
CA PHE A 565 6.83 -22.23 4.08
C PHE A 565 7.27 -20.86 4.64
N GLN A 566 6.64 -20.40 5.71
CA GLN A 566 6.95 -19.13 6.38
C GLN A 566 7.78 -19.31 7.64
N ILE A 567 7.75 -20.48 8.27
CA ILE A 567 8.33 -20.64 9.62
C ILE A 567 9.83 -20.39 9.62
N ASP A 568 10.53 -20.92 8.62
CA ASP A 568 11.98 -20.87 8.60
C ASP A 568 12.52 -19.45 8.39
N SER A 569 11.87 -18.60 7.58
CA SER A 569 12.23 -17.18 7.42
C SER A 569 11.98 -16.35 8.69
N ALA A 570 10.95 -16.69 9.47
CA ALA A 570 10.63 -15.96 10.70
C ALA A 570 11.71 -16.12 11.77
N PHE A 571 12.30 -17.31 11.89
CA PHE A 571 13.15 -17.66 13.04
C PHE A 571 14.61 -17.85 12.70
N ASN A 572 14.98 -17.76 11.43
CA ASN A 572 16.38 -17.84 11.05
C ASN A 572 16.72 -16.66 10.17
N GLU A 573 17.78 -15.98 10.58
CA GLU A 573 18.37 -14.94 9.78
C GLU A 573 19.41 -15.58 8.90
N TYR A 574 19.11 -15.60 7.62
CA TYR A 574 20.10 -15.91 6.63
C TYR A 574 21.13 -14.79 6.63
N ASN A 575 22.40 -15.16 6.79
CA ASN A 575 23.50 -14.25 6.57
C ASN A 575 23.37 -13.72 5.15
N SER A 576 22.96 -12.46 5.02
CA SER A 576 23.15 -11.62 3.83
C SER A 576 23.19 -12.43 2.53
N LEU A 577 22.04 -12.99 2.12
CA LEU A 577 22.02 -13.99 1.05
C LEU A 577 22.46 -13.35 -0.26
N THR A 578 23.62 -13.78 -0.76
CA THR A 578 23.88 -13.67 -2.19
C THR A 578 22.78 -14.42 -2.96
N GLU A 579 22.62 -14.11 -4.25
CA GLU A 579 21.61 -14.77 -5.10
C GLU A 579 21.67 -16.30 -5.01
N LYS A 580 22.88 -16.87 -5.06
CA LYS A 580 23.12 -18.32 -4.95
C LYS A 580 22.63 -18.90 -3.61
N GLN A 581 22.96 -18.24 -2.50
CA GLN A 581 22.56 -18.70 -1.17
C GLN A 581 21.04 -18.61 -1.01
N ARG A 582 20.39 -17.59 -1.59
CA ARG A 582 18.93 -17.48 -1.59
C ARG A 582 18.27 -18.61 -2.34
N ILE A 583 18.82 -19.01 -3.49
CA ILE A 583 18.30 -20.13 -4.26
C ILE A 583 18.37 -21.40 -3.42
N ASN A 584 19.52 -21.70 -2.80
CA ASN A 584 19.64 -22.88 -1.95
C ASN A 584 18.68 -22.84 -0.75
N TRP A 585 18.56 -21.67 -0.11
CA TRP A 585 17.59 -21.48 0.96
C TRP A 585 16.14 -21.74 0.50
N LEU A 586 15.71 -21.19 -0.63
CA LEU A 586 14.34 -21.37 -1.13
C LEU A 586 14.03 -22.83 -1.39
N ILE A 587 14.99 -23.60 -1.89
CA ILE A 587 14.85 -25.05 -2.08
C ILE A 587 14.70 -25.73 -0.72
N PHE A 588 15.64 -25.49 0.20
CA PHE A 588 15.56 -26.04 1.54
C PHE A 588 14.22 -25.73 2.21
N ASN A 589 13.78 -24.47 2.17
CA ASN A 589 12.52 -24.00 2.73
C ASN A 589 11.33 -24.71 2.08
N SER A 590 11.37 -24.95 0.77
CA SER A 590 10.33 -25.69 0.05
C SER A 590 10.22 -27.13 0.55
N PHE A 591 11.35 -27.84 0.69
CA PHE A 591 11.35 -29.22 1.19
C PHE A 591 10.94 -29.31 2.67
N VAL A 592 11.40 -28.37 3.51
CA VAL A 592 10.99 -28.30 4.93
C VAL A 592 9.50 -28.01 5.04
N GLY A 593 9.01 -27.01 4.31
CA GLY A 593 7.60 -26.65 4.27
C GLY A 593 6.73 -27.82 3.83
N PHE A 594 7.09 -28.51 2.74
CA PHE A 594 6.39 -29.71 2.29
C PHE A 594 6.40 -30.85 3.33
N LYS A 595 7.50 -31.03 4.05
CA LYS A 595 7.63 -32.09 5.06
C LYS A 595 6.79 -31.81 6.31
N ILE A 596 6.70 -30.56 6.76
CA ILE A 596 5.93 -30.20 7.97
C ILE A 596 4.44 -29.94 7.68
N SER A 597 4.04 -29.72 6.42
CA SER A 597 2.65 -29.49 6.01
C SER A 597 1.76 -30.75 6.02
N ASN A 598 2.28 -31.91 6.45
CA ASN A 598 1.64 -33.21 6.29
C ASN A 598 1.24 -33.54 4.83
N LYS A 599 1.91 -32.94 3.83
CA LYS A 599 1.74 -33.26 2.39
C LYS A 599 0.31 -33.06 1.87
N SER A 600 -0.34 -31.98 2.27
CA SER A 600 -1.61 -31.59 1.64
C SER A 600 -1.40 -31.30 0.14
N HIS A 601 -2.43 -31.49 -0.67
CA HIS A 601 -2.36 -31.23 -2.11
C HIS A 601 -1.94 -29.78 -2.41
N ALA A 602 -2.39 -28.82 -1.61
CA ALA A 602 -1.97 -27.43 -1.75
C ALA A 602 -0.50 -27.18 -1.38
N ALA A 603 0.03 -27.89 -0.39
CA ALA A 603 1.45 -27.81 -0.06
C ALA A 603 2.32 -28.42 -1.17
N GLU A 604 1.81 -29.43 -1.89
CA GLU A 604 2.47 -29.95 -3.09
C GLU A 604 2.51 -28.91 -4.21
N SER A 605 1.40 -28.20 -4.45
CA SER A 605 1.36 -27.10 -5.43
C SER A 605 2.33 -25.98 -5.08
N LEU A 606 2.39 -25.56 -3.79
CA LEU A 606 3.36 -24.57 -3.32
C LEU A 606 4.80 -25.04 -3.47
N PHE A 607 5.08 -26.30 -3.13
CA PHE A 607 6.40 -26.91 -3.28
C PHE A 607 6.90 -26.79 -4.72
N TYR A 608 6.12 -27.23 -5.71
CA TYR A 608 6.53 -27.13 -7.11
C TYR A 608 6.58 -25.69 -7.60
N PHE A 609 5.66 -24.82 -7.17
CA PHE A 609 5.71 -23.40 -7.52
C PHE A 609 7.05 -22.76 -7.12
N TYR A 610 7.53 -22.99 -5.90
CA TYR A 610 8.81 -22.43 -5.47
C TYR A 610 9.98 -22.99 -6.29
N LEU A 611 9.96 -24.28 -6.63
CA LEU A 611 11.02 -24.89 -7.42
C LEU A 611 11.03 -24.42 -8.88
N GLU A 612 9.85 -24.22 -9.50
CA GLU A 612 9.73 -23.64 -10.83
C GLU A 612 10.23 -22.20 -10.84
N SER A 613 9.92 -21.43 -9.79
CA SER A 613 10.32 -20.02 -9.71
C SER A 613 11.85 -19.84 -9.79
N ILE A 614 12.64 -20.82 -9.36
CA ILE A 614 14.11 -20.76 -9.34
C ILE A 614 14.78 -21.56 -10.46
N HIS A 615 14.01 -22.30 -11.26
CA HIS A 615 14.56 -23.25 -12.21
C HIS A 615 15.51 -22.61 -13.25
N SER A 616 15.15 -21.41 -13.71
CA SER A 616 15.92 -20.62 -14.67
C SER A 616 17.23 -20.07 -14.10
N ALA A 617 17.36 -19.98 -12.78
CA ALA A 617 18.56 -19.47 -12.10
C ALA A 617 19.60 -20.57 -11.81
N LEU A 618 19.26 -21.85 -12.04
CA LEU A 618 20.13 -23.00 -11.79
C LEU A 618 20.95 -23.38 -13.03
N THR A 619 22.22 -23.73 -12.82
CA THR A 619 23.06 -24.36 -13.85
C THR A 619 22.58 -25.79 -14.15
N PRO A 620 22.91 -26.37 -15.32
CA PRO A 620 22.51 -27.75 -15.66
C PRO A 620 22.91 -28.81 -14.62
N ASN A 621 24.06 -28.63 -13.95
CA ASN A 621 24.51 -29.54 -12.90
C ASN A 621 23.69 -29.39 -11.60
N GLU A 622 23.33 -28.16 -11.24
CA GLU A 622 22.48 -27.89 -10.06
C GLU A 622 21.04 -28.38 -10.30
N GLN A 623 20.51 -28.22 -11.52
CA GLN A 623 19.23 -28.81 -11.92
C GLN A 623 19.22 -30.33 -11.77
N LYS A 624 20.34 -31.01 -12.08
CA LYS A 624 20.48 -32.46 -11.86
C LYS A 624 20.43 -32.81 -10.38
N ILE A 625 21.11 -32.05 -9.52
CA ILE A 625 21.10 -32.26 -8.07
C ILE A 625 19.69 -32.01 -7.50
N LEU A 626 19.00 -30.98 -7.97
CA LEU A 626 17.62 -30.70 -7.59
C LEU A 626 16.68 -31.86 -8.00
N LYS A 627 16.85 -32.41 -9.21
CA LYS A 627 16.09 -33.58 -9.65
C LYS A 627 16.34 -34.80 -8.76
N ASP A 628 17.59 -35.04 -8.36
CA ASP A 628 17.92 -36.08 -7.39
C ASP A 628 17.20 -35.83 -6.05
N LEU A 629 17.24 -34.60 -5.52
CA LEU A 629 16.51 -34.24 -4.30
C LEU A 629 15.00 -34.51 -4.40
N ILE A 630 14.36 -34.11 -5.50
CA ILE A 630 12.92 -34.32 -5.72
C ILE A 630 12.58 -35.81 -5.76
N ASN A 631 13.41 -36.62 -6.42
CA ASN A 631 13.23 -38.07 -6.52
C ASN A 631 13.37 -38.76 -5.15
N PHE A 632 14.30 -38.29 -4.32
CA PHE A 632 14.57 -38.88 -3.01
C PHE A 632 13.82 -38.20 -1.86
N ARG A 633 12.95 -37.21 -2.11
CA ARG A 633 12.33 -36.35 -1.09
C ARG A 633 11.70 -37.11 0.07
N GLU A 634 11.07 -38.24 -0.23
CA GLU A 634 10.37 -39.10 0.74
C GLU A 634 11.32 -39.89 1.67
N ARG A 635 12.56 -40.08 1.22
CA ARG A 635 13.61 -40.84 1.91
C ARG A 635 14.57 -39.95 2.71
N LEU A 636 14.37 -38.62 2.67
CA LEU A 636 15.26 -37.68 3.36
C LEU A 636 14.99 -37.69 4.88
N SER A 637 15.98 -38.15 5.63
CA SER A 637 15.92 -38.24 7.10
C SER A 637 15.91 -36.86 7.79
N ASN A 638 15.50 -36.79 9.06
CA ASN A 638 15.56 -35.53 9.82
C ASN A 638 17.01 -35.05 10.03
N ASP A 639 17.98 -35.98 10.10
CA ASP A 639 19.41 -35.64 10.19
C ASP A 639 19.90 -34.92 8.94
N PHE A 640 19.41 -35.33 7.76
CA PHE A 640 19.70 -34.65 6.49
C PHE A 640 19.27 -33.18 6.54
N PHE A 641 18.04 -32.88 6.95
CA PHE A 641 17.54 -31.51 7.05
C PHE A 641 18.33 -30.68 8.05
N LYS A 642 18.75 -31.27 9.18
CA LYS A 642 19.59 -30.59 10.17
C LYS A 642 20.96 -30.23 9.59
N LYS A 643 21.61 -31.17 8.89
CA LYS A 643 22.90 -30.93 8.24
C LYS A 643 22.78 -29.89 7.12
N TRP A 644 21.76 -29.99 6.28
CA TRP A 644 21.53 -29.00 5.22
C TRP A 644 21.30 -27.60 5.79
N LYS A 645 20.55 -27.49 6.90
CA LYS A 645 20.39 -26.22 7.59
C LYS A 645 21.73 -25.61 8.05
N TYR A 646 22.63 -26.44 8.58
CA TYR A 646 23.96 -26.00 8.98
C TYR A 646 24.75 -25.44 7.78
N LEU A 647 24.71 -26.14 6.64
CA LEU A 647 25.39 -25.70 5.42
C LEU A 647 24.90 -24.33 4.93
N ILE A 648 23.58 -24.09 4.93
CA ILE A 648 23.03 -22.80 4.47
C ILE A 648 23.39 -21.66 5.43
N CYS A 649 23.60 -21.96 6.71
CA CYS A 649 24.02 -20.97 7.69
C CYS A 649 25.53 -20.66 7.63
N ASP A 650 26.33 -21.50 6.97
CA ASP A 650 27.77 -21.33 6.82
C ASP A 650 28.11 -20.83 5.40
N ASN A 651 28.52 -19.57 5.32
CA ASN A 651 28.79 -18.89 4.05
C ASN A 651 29.94 -19.52 3.24
N GLU A 652 30.85 -20.25 3.88
CA GLU A 652 31.98 -20.91 3.21
C GLU A 652 31.60 -22.30 2.67
N GLU A 653 30.55 -22.90 3.23
CA GLU A 653 30.11 -24.27 2.96
C GLU A 653 28.81 -24.38 2.15
N ASP A 654 28.13 -23.26 1.89
CA ASP A 654 26.92 -23.17 1.06
C ASP A 654 27.20 -23.44 -0.44
N ASP A 655 27.49 -24.70 -0.78
CA ASP A 655 27.70 -25.19 -2.14
C ASP A 655 26.96 -26.50 -2.44
N TRP A 656 26.49 -26.59 -3.68
CA TRP A 656 25.75 -27.73 -4.23
C TRP A 656 26.51 -29.06 -4.19
N LYS A 657 27.85 -29.02 -4.21
CA LYS A 657 28.67 -30.22 -4.03
C LYS A 657 28.47 -30.86 -2.67
N GLN A 658 28.33 -30.04 -1.62
CA GLN A 658 28.14 -30.52 -0.26
C GLN A 658 26.74 -31.13 -0.09
N ILE A 659 25.71 -30.49 -0.67
CA ILE A 659 24.35 -31.04 -0.72
C ILE A 659 24.35 -32.40 -1.40
N ARG A 660 25.05 -32.54 -2.53
CA ARG A 660 25.18 -33.83 -3.24
C ARG A 660 25.86 -34.90 -2.38
N SER A 661 26.86 -34.52 -1.56
CA SER A 661 27.48 -35.43 -0.59
C SER A 661 26.48 -35.87 0.48
N LEU A 662 25.70 -34.94 1.03
CA LEU A 662 24.65 -35.23 2.01
C LEU A 662 23.60 -36.20 1.47
N ILE A 663 23.19 -36.06 0.20
CA ILE A 663 22.26 -37.00 -0.45
C ILE A 663 22.86 -38.41 -0.48
N LYS A 664 24.13 -38.54 -0.88
CA LYS A 664 24.81 -39.84 -0.94
C LYS A 664 24.95 -40.47 0.45
N GLU A 665 25.33 -39.71 1.46
CA GLU A 665 25.41 -40.18 2.86
C GLU A 665 24.06 -40.67 3.37
N SER A 666 22.98 -39.93 3.09
CA SER A 666 21.61 -40.29 3.46
C SER A 666 21.21 -41.64 2.86
N LEU A 667 21.46 -41.83 1.56
CA LEU A 667 21.09 -43.04 0.83
C LEU A 667 21.95 -44.27 1.21
N LEU A 668 23.21 -44.05 1.63
CA LEU A 668 24.08 -45.12 2.11
C LEU A 668 23.69 -45.62 3.50
N LYS A 669 23.15 -44.75 4.37
CA LYS A 669 22.64 -45.15 5.68
C LYS A 669 21.35 -45.97 5.58
N GLU A 670 20.44 -45.65 4.67
CA GLU A 670 19.23 -46.44 4.41
C GLU A 670 19.52 -47.85 3.87
N ARG A 671 20.64 -48.06 3.15
CA ARG A 671 21.04 -49.40 2.70
C ARG A 671 21.66 -50.28 3.80
N LYS A 672 22.00 -49.69 4.95
CA LYS A 672 22.64 -50.37 6.10
C LYS A 672 21.70 -50.56 7.30
N SER A 673 20.51 -49.95 7.27
CA SER A 673 19.40 -50.15 8.21
C SER A 673 18.34 -51.03 7.56
#